data_AF-A0A1Y5KJ93-F1
#
_entry.id   AF-A0A1Y5KJ93-F1
#
_cell.length_a   1.000
_cell.length_b   1.000
_cell.length_c   1.000
_cell.angle_alpha   90.00
_cell.angle_beta   90.00
_cell.angle_gamma   90.00
#
_symmetry.space_group_name_H-M   'P 1'
#
loop_
_entity.id
_entity.type
_entity.pdbx_description
1 polymer ?
#
loop_
_entity_poly.entity_id
_entity_poly.type
_entity_poly.pdbx_seq_one_letter_code
_entity_poly.pdbx_strand_id
1 'polypeptide(L)'
;MNQLNTKTELADSWYTNAERKAAHYLALLQEELGHKSYRDTLLTDFRLWEKELIKPSAWQSALSLAGRKPDYKDYGKFLRWQRLTGGLDDYLERSVTYMYMRDLGKDLASPSTQRRIEKLVAFLKQHLIPSSDSSNDSKGIPEHMSLAGIYRWAQREGVELAVIWAINKLRRVSDRIPPEMNAEHAVRKLIKIMIGVVLHVMDDMDDHILPAERSRRLDQGIRLGYSYGLTYPFIDDLMDSGVLDDAEKSQYARMIRHTLLHGSVPDVKNWTGNNAGLIQYVHGELREAFETIRKHQNPESLPIFYEQSYVFFQSQDIDRDKSPKVTNYTNEELLLPIIIKSASSRLIVRSVIGAQEDEAFDQRTFYYGLYNQLADDFADMYDDLAAGAVTPYTYYWSNHRERPDLLNPFELYWAVVAHLIHRVYRSQPTARKVILERAIGGLKRFKQKVGVDTYQSFMRVFAVGDASFDNMLERLIQKADRVDFFDKLLREQMVSTLRSNREQKERFSATVKGIREEINALLPLQAQGGSEILGESLTDAANYSLEGSGKRIRPIVAWVMCVEEYGLSPSSIAPLIRSLEYMHTASLIFDDLPTQDNASSRRGKPTLHLVHNSATAELTGLFLIQKAIEEQSSLTGFSPKSVLQLIQYSSSKAADMCRGQEMDLRTRGQALTLEELNILCYYKTGIAFEASLLMPAILAGTDEKEIQALKKYAYHAGIAFQIKDDLLDAEGNVAMLGKPVGQDESNSSSTFVTLFGKDGATKTMWEHFCLASEALNELPRDSAFLAHLLHYLIQRQS
;
A
#
# COMPACT_ATOMS: atom_id res chain seq x y z
N MET A 1 -40.85 20.90 -1.07
CA MET A 1 -41.02 20.85 -2.55
C MET A 1 -40.34 22.02 -3.25
N ASN A 2 -40.61 23.30 -2.94
CA ASN A 2 -39.96 24.45 -3.62
C ASN A 2 -38.43 24.54 -3.48
N GLN A 3 -37.82 24.08 -2.38
CA GLN A 3 -36.35 24.00 -2.24
C GLN A 3 -35.73 22.78 -2.94
N LEU A 4 -36.54 21.74 -3.23
CA LEU A 4 -36.08 20.53 -3.90
C LEU A 4 -35.92 20.80 -5.41
N ASN A 5 -36.90 21.47 -6.02
CA ASN A 5 -36.84 21.84 -7.43
C ASN A 5 -35.68 22.82 -7.73
N THR A 6 -35.47 23.83 -6.88
CA THR A 6 -34.40 24.83 -7.11
C THR A 6 -32.98 24.26 -7.06
N LYS A 7 -32.73 23.23 -6.23
CA LYS A 7 -31.42 22.57 -6.17
C LYS A 7 -31.17 21.61 -7.32
N THR A 8 -32.21 20.89 -7.77
CA THR A 8 -32.13 20.06 -8.98
C THR A 8 -31.92 20.94 -10.22
N GLU A 9 -32.66 22.03 -10.35
CA GLU A 9 -32.48 23.02 -11.43
C GLU A 9 -31.06 23.62 -11.46
N LEU A 10 -30.49 23.92 -10.29
CA LEU A 10 -29.10 24.38 -10.18
C LEU A 10 -28.09 23.32 -10.65
N ALA A 11 -28.31 22.07 -10.26
CA ALA A 11 -27.43 20.96 -10.61
C ALA A 11 -27.49 20.60 -12.10
N ASP A 12 -28.70 20.66 -12.68
CA ASP A 12 -28.89 20.53 -14.12
C ASP A 12 -28.18 21.66 -14.85
N SER A 13 -28.25 22.90 -14.33
CA SER A 13 -27.48 24.03 -14.87
C SER A 13 -25.96 23.80 -14.82
N TRP A 14 -25.42 23.22 -13.74
CA TRP A 14 -24.01 22.87 -13.65
C TRP A 14 -23.60 21.87 -14.74
N TYR A 15 -24.37 20.79 -14.89
CA TYR A 15 -24.08 19.77 -15.89
C TYR A 15 -24.20 20.32 -17.31
N THR A 16 -25.27 21.06 -17.61
CA THR A 16 -25.46 21.70 -18.93
C THR A 16 -24.36 22.70 -19.27
N ASN A 17 -23.78 23.39 -18.28
CA ASN A 17 -22.62 24.26 -18.52
C ASN A 17 -21.37 23.45 -18.88
N ALA A 18 -21.13 22.34 -18.16
CA ALA A 18 -20.04 21.42 -18.48
C ALA A 18 -20.20 20.78 -19.87
N GLU A 19 -21.42 20.39 -20.24
CA GLU A 19 -21.76 19.90 -21.58
C GLU A 19 -21.48 20.94 -22.66
N ARG A 20 -21.88 22.20 -22.46
CA ARG A 20 -21.56 23.28 -23.41
C ARG A 20 -20.05 23.44 -23.62
N LYS A 21 -19.28 23.39 -22.53
CA LYS A 21 -17.80 23.48 -22.59
C LYS A 21 -17.19 22.27 -23.31
N ALA A 22 -17.70 21.06 -23.04
CA ALA A 22 -17.27 19.83 -23.70
C ALA A 22 -17.63 19.81 -25.18
N ALA A 23 -18.84 20.26 -25.54
CA ALA A 23 -19.32 20.35 -26.91
C ALA A 23 -18.53 21.37 -27.72
N HIS A 24 -18.20 22.52 -27.11
CA HIS A 24 -17.30 23.49 -27.74
C HIS A 24 -15.92 22.90 -28.03
N TYR A 25 -15.35 22.15 -27.06
CA TYR A 25 -14.07 21.49 -27.28
C TYR A 25 -14.14 20.40 -28.36
N LEU A 26 -15.19 19.59 -28.36
CA LEU A 26 -15.42 18.57 -29.38
C LEU A 26 -15.56 19.20 -30.77
N ALA A 27 -16.30 20.30 -30.90
CA ALA A 27 -16.46 21.02 -32.16
C ALA A 27 -15.11 21.55 -32.70
N LEU A 28 -14.25 22.09 -31.84
CA LEU A 28 -12.89 22.51 -32.23
C LEU A 28 -12.06 21.32 -32.76
N LEU A 29 -12.13 20.16 -32.10
CA LEU A 29 -11.45 18.96 -32.55
C LEU A 29 -12.03 18.42 -33.86
N GLN A 30 -13.35 18.48 -34.05
CA GLN A 30 -14.02 18.09 -35.29
C GLN A 30 -13.63 18.97 -36.47
N GLU A 31 -13.44 20.28 -36.26
CA GLU A 31 -12.94 21.19 -37.29
C GLU A 31 -11.50 20.81 -37.69
N GLU A 32 -10.62 20.56 -36.72
CA GLU A 32 -9.25 20.10 -36.95
C GLU A 32 -9.20 18.74 -37.69
N LEU A 33 -10.13 17.83 -37.37
CA LEU A 33 -10.30 16.54 -38.05
C LEU A 33 -10.77 16.71 -39.50
N GLY A 34 -11.79 17.56 -39.72
CA GLY A 34 -12.36 17.83 -41.04
C GLY A 34 -11.35 18.43 -42.01
N HIS A 35 -10.51 19.34 -41.53
CA HIS A 35 -9.42 19.94 -42.31
C HIS A 35 -8.17 19.05 -42.40
N LYS A 36 -8.11 17.95 -41.64
CA LYS A 36 -6.96 17.04 -41.50
C LYS A 36 -5.65 17.75 -41.12
N SER A 37 -5.73 18.98 -40.60
CA SER A 37 -4.57 19.83 -40.30
C SER A 37 -3.67 19.26 -39.21
N TYR A 38 -4.22 18.42 -38.33
CA TYR A 38 -3.47 17.71 -37.30
C TYR A 38 -2.41 16.78 -37.91
N ARG A 39 -2.67 16.19 -39.09
CA ARG A 39 -1.80 15.20 -39.74
C ARG A 39 -0.48 15.82 -40.17
N ASP A 40 -0.52 16.91 -40.93
CA ASP A 40 0.68 17.60 -41.43
C ASP A 40 1.51 18.19 -40.30
N THR A 41 0.81 18.72 -39.30
CA THR A 41 1.40 19.28 -38.09
C THR A 41 2.17 18.21 -37.31
N LEU A 42 1.52 17.08 -37.02
CA LEU A 42 2.15 15.97 -36.31
C LEU A 42 3.22 15.27 -37.13
N LEU A 43 3.10 15.17 -38.46
CA LEU A 43 4.17 14.66 -39.32
C LEU A 43 5.45 15.49 -39.17
N THR A 44 5.30 16.81 -39.03
CA THR A 44 6.42 17.71 -38.76
C THR A 44 7.01 17.45 -37.37
N ASP A 45 6.17 17.34 -36.35
CA ASP A 45 6.60 17.03 -34.99
C ASP A 45 7.30 15.67 -34.88
N PHE A 46 6.76 14.64 -35.52
CA PHE A 46 7.35 13.31 -35.60
C PHE A 46 8.72 13.34 -36.24
N ARG A 47 8.91 14.09 -37.33
CA ARG A 47 10.23 14.27 -37.96
C ARG A 47 11.21 15.02 -37.06
N LEU A 48 10.75 16.01 -36.30
CA LEU A 48 11.57 16.73 -35.33
C LEU A 48 12.00 15.79 -34.19
N TRP A 49 11.05 15.06 -33.62
CA TRP A 49 11.33 14.10 -32.54
C TRP A 49 12.19 12.94 -33.02
N GLU A 50 11.98 12.41 -34.23
CA GLU A 50 12.81 11.35 -34.80
C GLU A 50 14.27 11.78 -34.96
N LYS A 51 14.53 13.05 -35.34
CA LYS A 51 15.90 13.59 -35.38
C LYS A 51 16.55 13.65 -33.99
N GLU A 52 15.77 13.94 -32.95
CA GLU A 52 16.22 13.92 -31.56
C GLU A 52 16.50 12.50 -31.06
N LEU A 53 15.71 11.51 -31.49
CA LEU A 53 15.96 10.08 -31.23
C LEU A 53 17.24 9.57 -31.90
N ILE A 54 17.63 10.13 -33.06
CA ILE A 54 18.80 9.74 -33.86
C ILE A 54 20.10 10.43 -33.39
N LYS A 55 20.03 11.53 -32.62
CA LYS A 55 21.24 12.14 -32.05
C LYS A 55 21.90 11.10 -31.11
N PRO A 56 23.15 10.68 -31.37
CA PRO A 56 23.84 9.81 -30.45
C PRO A 56 24.10 10.62 -29.19
N SER A 57 23.32 10.38 -28.13
CA SER A 57 23.88 10.62 -26.80
C SER A 57 25.09 9.69 -26.69
N ALA A 58 26.15 10.09 -25.97
CA ALA A 58 27.43 9.38 -25.78
C ALA A 58 27.34 7.96 -25.15
N TRP A 59 26.22 7.28 -25.34
CA TRP A 59 25.68 6.13 -24.65
C TRP A 59 25.52 4.91 -25.57
N GLN A 60 25.35 5.12 -26.88
CA GLN A 60 25.33 4.00 -27.85
C GLN A 60 26.68 3.26 -27.88
N SER A 61 27.77 3.95 -27.54
CA SER A 61 29.09 3.36 -27.29
C SER A 61 29.24 2.70 -25.91
N ALA A 62 28.39 3.02 -24.94
CA ALA A 62 28.39 2.43 -23.59
C ALA A 62 27.45 1.21 -23.47
N LEU A 63 26.43 1.12 -24.32
CA LEU A 63 25.51 -0.03 -24.43
C LEU A 63 26.19 -1.33 -24.90
N SER A 64 27.32 -1.23 -25.62
CA SER A 64 28.15 -2.39 -25.95
C SER A 64 28.93 -2.93 -24.74
N LEU A 65 29.13 -2.12 -23.71
CA LEU A 65 29.86 -2.46 -22.47
C LEU A 65 28.94 -2.91 -21.32
N ALA A 66 27.66 -2.50 -21.31
CA ALA A 66 26.75 -2.66 -20.15
C ALA A 66 25.79 -3.89 -20.21
N GLY A 67 25.91 -4.76 -21.21
CA GLY A 67 25.04 -5.94 -21.35
C GLY A 67 23.58 -5.64 -21.76
N ARG A 68 22.74 -6.69 -21.80
CA ARG A 68 21.33 -6.61 -22.26
C ARG A 68 20.47 -5.82 -21.27
N LYS A 69 19.56 -4.96 -21.77
CA LYS A 69 18.60 -4.17 -20.95
C LYS A 69 17.86 -5.12 -19.97
N PRO A 70 17.95 -4.90 -18.64
CA PRO A 70 17.32 -5.79 -17.66
C PRO A 70 15.78 -5.70 -17.70
N ASP A 71 15.12 -6.76 -17.22
CA ASP A 71 13.66 -6.79 -17.04
C ASP A 71 13.22 -5.70 -16.05
N TYR A 72 12.13 -5.01 -16.38
CA TYR A 72 11.56 -3.87 -15.64
C TYR A 72 11.01 -4.27 -14.27
N LYS A 73 10.76 -5.56 -14.05
CA LYS A 73 10.38 -6.11 -12.74
C LYS A 73 11.46 -5.94 -11.67
N ASP A 74 12.72 -5.72 -12.07
CA ASP A 74 13.83 -5.44 -11.15
C ASP A 74 14.26 -3.96 -11.24
N TYR A 75 13.50 -3.12 -10.53
CA TYR A 75 13.67 -1.67 -10.47
C TYR A 75 15.12 -1.24 -10.17
N GLY A 76 15.76 -1.90 -9.20
CA GLY A 76 17.13 -1.59 -8.79
C GLY A 76 18.13 -1.86 -9.92
N LYS A 77 17.99 -2.98 -10.63
CA LYS A 77 18.82 -3.27 -11.82
C LYS A 77 18.55 -2.30 -12.95
N PHE A 78 17.30 -1.90 -13.17
CA PHE A 78 16.95 -0.93 -14.21
C PHE A 78 17.55 0.46 -13.96
N LEU A 79 17.43 1.01 -12.74
CA LEU A 79 18.02 2.31 -12.43
C LEU A 79 19.55 2.29 -12.45
N ARG A 80 20.17 1.20 -11.97
CA ARG A 80 21.62 1.00 -12.10
C ARG A 80 22.04 0.96 -13.57
N TRP A 81 21.30 0.25 -14.41
CA TRP A 81 21.55 0.24 -15.86
C TRP A 81 21.39 1.63 -16.48
N GLN A 82 20.35 2.40 -16.12
CA GLN A 82 20.18 3.79 -16.57
C GLN A 82 21.33 4.70 -16.13
N ARG A 83 21.88 4.49 -14.92
CA ARG A 83 23.06 5.22 -14.42
C ARG A 83 24.33 4.84 -15.18
N LEU A 84 24.59 3.54 -15.34
CA LEU A 84 25.77 3.01 -16.04
C LEU A 84 25.78 3.39 -17.52
N THR A 85 24.61 3.45 -18.14
CA THR A 85 24.49 3.83 -19.55
C THR A 85 24.55 5.34 -19.76
N GLY A 86 24.21 6.15 -18.75
CA GLY A 86 24.50 7.58 -18.72
C GLY A 86 23.31 8.53 -18.59
N GLY A 87 22.11 8.07 -18.21
CA GLY A 87 20.99 9.02 -18.09
C GLY A 87 19.64 8.44 -17.75
N LEU A 88 19.72 7.82 -16.61
CA LEU A 88 18.96 8.27 -15.46
C LEU A 88 18.52 9.75 -15.48
N ASP A 89 19.38 10.70 -15.88
CA ASP A 89 19.07 12.14 -15.94
C ASP A 89 17.89 12.47 -16.86
N ASP A 90 18.00 12.13 -18.15
CA ASP A 90 16.91 12.30 -19.15
C ASP A 90 15.65 11.53 -18.73
N TYR A 91 15.83 10.34 -18.14
CA TYR A 91 14.74 9.51 -17.64
C TYR A 91 13.95 10.18 -16.51
N LEU A 92 14.65 10.67 -15.48
CA LEU A 92 14.01 11.33 -14.33
C LEU A 92 13.43 12.68 -14.72
N GLU A 93 14.15 13.48 -15.50
CA GLU A 93 13.70 14.80 -15.97
C GLU A 93 12.40 14.68 -16.76
N ARG A 94 12.36 13.79 -17.76
CA ARG A 94 11.14 13.51 -18.53
C ARG A 94 9.99 13.09 -17.63
N SER A 95 10.26 12.22 -16.66
CA SER A 95 9.21 11.64 -15.85
C SER A 95 8.60 12.63 -14.87
N VAL A 96 9.45 13.44 -14.22
CA VAL A 96 9.00 14.52 -13.36
C VAL A 96 8.27 15.58 -14.17
N THR A 97 8.78 15.95 -15.35
CA THR A 97 8.12 16.89 -16.25
C THR A 97 6.72 16.43 -16.63
N TYR A 98 6.56 15.14 -16.97
CA TYR A 98 5.26 14.55 -17.26
C TYR A 98 4.31 14.61 -16.06
N MET A 99 4.79 14.34 -14.84
CA MET A 99 3.97 14.49 -13.62
C MET A 99 3.51 15.94 -13.42
N TYR A 100 4.40 16.92 -13.61
CA TYR A 100 4.05 18.34 -13.50
C TYR A 100 3.05 18.80 -14.58
N MET A 101 3.16 18.27 -15.80
CA MET A 101 2.20 18.55 -16.87
C MET A 101 0.84 17.88 -16.60
N ARG A 102 0.84 16.58 -16.32
CA ARG A 102 -0.36 15.75 -16.24
C ARG A 102 -1.09 15.91 -14.93
N ASP A 103 -0.37 15.75 -13.82
CA ASP A 103 -0.96 15.69 -12.48
C ASP A 103 -1.12 17.10 -11.90
N LEU A 104 -0.12 17.98 -12.14
CA LEU A 104 -0.08 19.34 -11.60
C LEU A 104 -0.49 20.44 -12.59
N GLY A 105 -0.83 20.10 -13.84
CA GLY A 105 -1.33 21.05 -14.86
C GLY A 105 -0.46 22.30 -15.05
N LYS A 106 0.85 22.23 -14.77
CA LYS A 106 1.73 23.41 -14.74
C LYS A 106 2.13 23.87 -16.13
N ASP A 107 2.36 25.17 -16.25
CA ASP A 107 3.06 25.73 -17.41
C ASP A 107 4.55 25.43 -17.31
N LEU A 108 5.07 24.68 -18.27
CA LEU A 108 6.48 24.32 -18.36
C LEU A 108 7.39 25.47 -18.77
N ALA A 109 6.83 26.55 -19.32
CA ALA A 109 7.61 27.77 -19.60
C ALA A 109 7.88 28.60 -18.35
N SER A 110 7.18 28.33 -17.24
CA SER A 110 7.38 29.08 -16.00
C SER A 110 8.74 28.77 -15.37
N PRO A 111 9.57 29.78 -15.05
CA PRO A 111 10.83 29.59 -14.35
C PRO A 111 10.70 28.96 -12.97
N SER A 112 9.54 29.11 -12.31
CA SER A 112 9.29 28.47 -11.01
C SER A 112 9.03 26.98 -11.19
N THR A 113 8.23 26.59 -12.19
CA THR A 113 7.97 25.18 -12.55
C THR A 113 9.28 24.46 -12.90
N GLN A 114 10.13 25.08 -13.73
CA GLN A 114 11.41 24.49 -14.13
C GLN A 114 12.34 24.25 -12.93
N ARG A 115 12.50 25.24 -12.05
CA ARG A 115 13.27 25.09 -10.80
C ARG A 115 12.74 23.97 -9.91
N ARG A 116 11.41 23.80 -9.81
CA ARG A 116 10.80 22.73 -9.00
C ARG A 116 11.03 21.35 -9.61
N ILE A 117 10.91 21.22 -10.93
CA ILE A 117 11.26 19.99 -11.66
C ILE A 117 12.73 19.63 -11.39
N GLU A 118 13.66 20.57 -11.55
CA GLU A 118 15.09 20.36 -11.30
C GLU A 118 15.39 19.91 -9.86
N LYS A 119 14.78 20.57 -8.87
CA LYS A 119 14.92 20.19 -7.44
C LYS A 119 14.42 18.77 -7.19
N LEU A 120 13.24 18.41 -7.70
CA LEU A 120 12.68 17.06 -7.51
C LEU A 120 13.52 16.01 -8.22
N VAL A 121 13.99 16.28 -9.43
CA VAL A 121 14.90 15.40 -10.16
C VAL A 121 16.21 15.19 -9.37
N ALA A 122 16.81 16.25 -8.83
CA ALA A 122 18.01 16.16 -8.00
C ALA A 122 17.77 15.35 -6.72
N PHE A 123 16.64 15.58 -6.04
CA PHE A 123 16.23 14.82 -4.86
C PHE A 123 16.08 13.31 -5.18
N LEU A 124 15.35 12.98 -6.25
CA LEU A 124 15.17 11.60 -6.70
C LEU A 124 16.50 10.94 -7.07
N LYS A 125 17.42 11.66 -7.73
CA LYS A 125 18.77 11.14 -8.01
C LYS A 125 19.54 10.78 -6.75
N GLN A 126 19.45 11.60 -5.70
CA GLN A 126 20.16 11.34 -4.44
C GLN A 126 19.59 10.18 -3.63
N HIS A 127 18.26 9.95 -3.71
CA HIS A 127 17.58 8.99 -2.82
C HIS A 127 17.20 7.67 -3.50
N LEU A 128 17.07 7.63 -4.82
CA LEU A 128 16.72 6.41 -5.57
C LEU A 128 17.93 5.52 -5.89
N ILE A 129 19.14 6.04 -5.70
CA ILE A 129 20.37 5.34 -6.03
C ILE A 129 21.05 4.95 -4.72
N PRO A 130 21.17 3.63 -4.42
CA PRO A 130 21.94 3.19 -3.26
C PRO A 130 23.37 3.74 -3.32
N SER A 131 23.86 4.24 -2.20
CA SER A 131 25.26 4.58 -2.03
C SER A 131 26.10 3.30 -1.92
N SER A 132 26.94 3.06 -2.93
CA SER A 132 28.09 2.11 -3.01
C SER A 132 27.87 0.57 -2.99
N ASP A 133 28.45 -0.08 -4.02
CA ASP A 133 29.15 -1.39 -4.13
C ASP A 133 28.78 -2.65 -3.31
N SER A 134 27.64 -2.74 -2.62
CA SER A 134 27.20 -4.03 -2.06
C SER A 134 26.55 -4.90 -3.15
N SER A 135 27.34 -5.82 -3.70
CA SER A 135 26.99 -6.76 -4.78
C SER A 135 25.86 -7.76 -4.47
N ASN A 136 25.26 -7.73 -3.27
CA ASN A 136 24.24 -8.69 -2.85
C ASN A 136 22.80 -8.15 -2.81
N ASP A 137 22.57 -6.88 -3.15
CA ASP A 137 21.26 -6.26 -2.94
C ASP A 137 20.31 -6.41 -4.15
N SER A 138 20.11 -7.66 -4.57
CA SER A 138 19.12 -8.04 -5.56
C SER A 138 17.92 -8.68 -4.87
N LYS A 139 16.96 -7.86 -4.43
CA LYS A 139 15.50 -8.14 -4.30
C LYS A 139 14.72 -7.11 -3.47
N GLY A 140 15.35 -6.07 -2.92
CA GLY A 140 14.69 -5.11 -2.03
C GLY A 140 13.98 -3.94 -2.74
N ILE A 141 12.86 -3.51 -2.14
CA ILE A 141 12.27 -2.18 -2.32
C ILE A 141 13.33 -1.15 -1.89
N PRO A 142 13.57 -0.06 -2.63
CA PRO A 142 14.48 0.98 -2.16
C PRO A 142 14.11 1.42 -0.74
N GLU A 143 15.07 1.56 0.18
CA GLU A 143 14.79 1.76 1.61
C GLU A 143 13.75 2.87 1.89
N HIS A 144 13.72 3.94 1.09
CA HIS A 144 12.77 5.05 1.19
C HIS A 144 11.32 4.73 0.74
N MET A 145 11.08 3.61 0.05
CA MET A 145 9.76 3.10 -0.34
C MET A 145 9.25 1.97 0.59
N SER A 146 10.07 1.54 1.56
CA SER A 146 9.62 0.64 2.64
C SER A 146 8.75 1.39 3.66
N LEU A 147 7.99 0.69 4.51
CA LEU A 147 7.28 1.33 5.61
C LEU A 147 8.23 2.09 6.56
N ALA A 148 9.44 1.55 6.78
CA ALA A 148 10.46 2.22 7.57
C ALA A 148 10.90 3.53 6.91
N GLY A 149 11.18 3.52 5.60
CA GLY A 149 11.55 4.70 4.84
C GLY A 149 10.46 5.78 4.82
N ILE A 150 9.20 5.37 4.65
CA ILE A 150 8.04 6.26 4.72
C ILE A 150 7.93 6.89 6.12
N TYR A 151 8.15 6.11 7.19
CA TYR A 151 8.15 6.63 8.56
C TYR A 151 9.32 7.59 8.82
N ARG A 152 10.53 7.28 8.36
CA ARG A 152 11.70 8.18 8.43
C ARG A 152 11.47 9.49 7.69
N TRP A 153 10.80 9.45 6.53
CA TRP A 153 10.34 10.67 5.85
C TRP A 153 9.31 11.42 6.71
N ALA A 154 8.33 10.73 7.28
CA ALA A 154 7.31 11.34 8.13
C ALA A 154 7.91 12.02 9.37
N GLN A 155 8.96 11.44 9.97
CA GLN A 155 9.70 12.06 11.08
C GLN A 155 10.39 13.35 10.66
N ARG A 156 11.08 13.34 9.50
CA ARG A 156 11.74 14.55 8.97
C ARG A 156 10.76 15.68 8.69
N GLU A 157 9.55 15.34 8.25
CA GLU A 157 8.48 16.29 7.91
C GLU A 157 7.54 16.60 9.09
N GLY A 158 7.69 15.92 10.24
CA GLY A 158 6.84 16.06 11.42
C GLY A 158 5.39 15.63 11.20
N VAL A 159 5.14 14.58 10.40
CA VAL A 159 3.80 14.08 10.03
C VAL A 159 3.61 12.60 10.34
N GLU A 160 4.30 12.08 11.35
CA GLU A 160 4.31 10.64 11.67
C GLU A 160 2.91 10.09 11.93
N LEU A 161 2.09 10.81 12.71
CA LEU A 161 0.74 10.37 13.05
C LEU A 161 -0.19 10.31 11.83
N ALA A 162 -0.07 11.26 10.90
CA ALA A 162 -0.85 11.25 9.66
C ALA A 162 -0.50 10.05 8.78
N VAL A 163 0.80 9.75 8.67
CA VAL A 163 1.30 8.60 7.90
C VAL A 163 0.87 7.28 8.54
N ILE A 164 0.99 7.14 9.86
CA ILE A 164 0.53 5.95 10.59
C ILE A 164 -0.98 5.77 10.45
N TRP A 165 -1.75 6.86 10.59
CA TRP A 165 -3.19 6.86 10.35
C TRP A 165 -3.51 6.38 8.93
N ALA A 166 -2.82 6.90 7.91
CA ALA A 166 -3.01 6.51 6.52
C ALA A 166 -2.71 5.03 6.28
N ILE A 167 -1.59 4.51 6.81
CA ILE A 167 -1.24 3.08 6.72
C ILE A 167 -2.34 2.20 7.32
N ASN A 168 -2.84 2.58 8.51
CA ASN A 168 -3.91 1.84 9.17
C ASN A 168 -5.22 1.85 8.39
N LYS A 169 -5.59 3.01 7.84
CA LYS A 169 -6.78 3.21 7.01
C LYS A 169 -6.70 2.44 5.67
N LEU A 170 -5.57 2.50 4.97
CA LEU A 170 -5.31 1.74 3.74
C LEU A 170 -5.45 0.23 3.96
N ARG A 171 -4.91 -0.27 5.08
CA ARG A 171 -5.05 -1.68 5.44
C ARG A 171 -6.51 -2.07 5.69
N ARG A 172 -7.26 -1.27 6.46
CA ARG A 172 -8.69 -1.54 6.72
C ARG A 172 -9.50 -1.61 5.42
N VAL A 173 -9.23 -0.69 4.48
CA VAL A 173 -9.82 -0.72 3.15
C VAL A 173 -9.43 -2.00 2.42
N SER A 174 -8.15 -2.34 2.36
CA SER A 174 -7.67 -3.57 1.71
C SER A 174 -8.31 -4.84 2.26
N ASP A 175 -8.51 -4.93 3.59
CA ASP A 175 -9.07 -6.12 4.24
C ASP A 175 -10.60 -6.25 4.06
N ARG A 176 -11.28 -5.17 3.64
CA ARG A 176 -12.76 -5.10 3.52
C ARG A 176 -13.26 -5.03 2.07
N ILE A 177 -12.37 -4.86 1.09
CA ILE A 177 -12.75 -4.88 -0.33
C ILE A 177 -13.12 -6.32 -0.74
N PRO A 178 -14.33 -6.53 -1.32
CA PRO A 178 -14.74 -7.83 -1.85
C PRO A 178 -13.81 -8.36 -2.96
N PRO A 179 -13.67 -9.68 -3.13
CA PRO A 179 -12.86 -10.28 -4.19
C PRO A 179 -13.17 -9.75 -5.60
N GLU A 180 -14.45 -9.44 -5.87
CA GLU A 180 -14.98 -8.98 -7.16
C GLU A 180 -14.41 -7.62 -7.60
N MET A 181 -13.94 -6.79 -6.66
CA MET A 181 -13.45 -5.45 -6.92
C MET A 181 -11.91 -5.37 -7.06
N ASN A 182 -11.20 -6.50 -6.92
CA ASN A 182 -9.74 -6.55 -6.91
C ASN A 182 -9.11 -5.53 -5.95
N ALA A 183 -9.04 -5.90 -4.66
CA ALA A 183 -8.50 -5.05 -3.59
C ALA A 183 -7.12 -4.43 -3.91
N GLU A 184 -6.25 -5.15 -4.62
CA GLU A 184 -4.91 -4.67 -4.98
C GLU A 184 -4.98 -3.48 -5.96
N HIS A 185 -5.85 -3.58 -6.95
CA HIS A 185 -6.06 -2.53 -7.95
C HIS A 185 -6.69 -1.27 -7.31
N ALA A 186 -7.72 -1.47 -6.50
CA ALA A 186 -8.40 -0.43 -5.75
C ALA A 186 -7.44 0.35 -4.82
N VAL A 187 -6.68 -0.36 -3.98
CA VAL A 187 -5.71 0.26 -3.04
C VAL A 187 -4.59 0.97 -3.80
N ARG A 188 -4.16 0.44 -4.96
CA ARG A 188 -3.16 1.09 -5.81
C ARG A 188 -3.64 2.42 -6.36
N LYS A 189 -4.87 2.48 -6.89
CA LYS A 189 -5.50 3.74 -7.35
C LYS A 189 -5.54 4.74 -6.19
N LEU A 190 -6.00 4.30 -5.02
CA LEU A 190 -6.07 5.12 -3.80
C LEU A 190 -4.71 5.69 -3.42
N ILE A 191 -3.64 4.89 -3.28
CA ILE A 191 -2.32 5.41 -2.91
C ILE A 191 -1.77 6.36 -3.98
N LYS A 192 -1.99 6.08 -5.27
CA LYS A 192 -1.57 6.98 -6.36
C LYS A 192 -2.19 8.37 -6.20
N ILE A 193 -3.47 8.44 -5.85
CA ILE A 193 -4.18 9.71 -5.61
C ILE A 193 -3.64 10.40 -4.37
N MET A 194 -3.41 9.65 -3.28
CA MET A 194 -2.79 10.20 -2.08
C MET A 194 -1.45 10.86 -2.38
N ILE A 195 -0.58 10.18 -3.13
CA ILE A 195 0.71 10.73 -3.56
C ILE A 195 0.50 11.98 -4.43
N GLY A 196 -0.43 11.94 -5.38
CA GLY A 196 -0.75 13.09 -6.22
C GLY A 196 -1.18 14.33 -5.41
N VAL A 197 -2.05 14.13 -4.41
CA VAL A 197 -2.50 15.20 -3.51
C VAL A 197 -1.36 15.73 -2.65
N VAL A 198 -0.53 14.86 -2.07
CA VAL A 198 0.65 15.28 -1.29
C VAL A 198 1.63 16.06 -2.15
N LEU A 199 1.87 15.63 -3.40
CA LEU A 199 2.73 16.35 -4.35
C LEU A 199 2.17 17.74 -4.69
N HIS A 200 0.86 17.87 -4.91
CA HIS A 200 0.21 19.17 -5.07
C HIS A 200 0.43 20.08 -3.88
N VAL A 201 0.24 19.55 -2.67
CA VAL A 201 0.45 20.30 -1.43
C VAL A 201 1.91 20.72 -1.27
N MET A 202 2.87 19.84 -1.59
CA MET A 202 4.30 20.17 -1.57
C MET A 202 4.68 21.23 -2.61
N ASP A 203 4.10 21.16 -3.81
CA ASP A 203 4.35 22.11 -4.89
C ASP A 203 3.77 23.50 -4.60
N ASP A 204 2.63 23.57 -3.92
CA ASP A 204 1.99 24.83 -3.54
C ASP A 204 2.70 25.53 -2.35
N MET A 205 3.65 24.86 -1.68
CA MET A 205 4.45 25.49 -0.62
C MET A 205 5.58 26.36 -1.18
N ASP A 206 5.82 27.48 -0.51
CA ASP A 206 7.01 28.32 -0.69
C ASP A 206 8.27 27.60 -0.14
N ASP A 207 9.42 27.89 -0.73
CA ASP A 207 10.74 27.43 -0.28
C ASP A 207 11.09 27.93 1.14
N HIS A 208 10.44 29.01 1.60
CA HIS A 208 10.68 29.63 2.92
C HIS A 208 9.59 29.34 3.97
N ILE A 209 8.74 28.33 3.74
CA ILE A 209 7.66 27.97 4.66
C ILE A 209 8.19 27.55 6.04
N LEU A 210 7.52 27.99 7.12
CA LEU A 210 7.88 27.60 8.48
C LEU A 210 7.68 26.08 8.67
N PRO A 211 8.59 25.38 9.39
CA PRO A 211 8.49 23.93 9.58
C PRO A 211 7.14 23.45 10.16
N ALA A 212 6.59 24.18 11.12
CA ALA A 212 5.29 23.85 11.72
C ALA A 212 4.13 23.96 10.71
N GLU A 213 4.16 24.98 9.85
CA GLU A 213 3.15 25.17 8.81
C GLU A 213 3.29 24.13 7.69
N ARG A 214 4.54 23.76 7.34
CA ARG A 214 4.83 22.67 6.41
C ARG A 214 4.27 21.34 6.90
N SER A 215 4.55 20.96 8.15
CA SER A 215 4.01 19.77 8.79
C SER A 215 2.48 19.77 8.77
N ARG A 216 1.85 20.90 9.18
CA ARG A 216 0.39 21.06 9.18
C ARG A 216 -0.21 20.84 7.79
N ARG A 217 0.33 21.47 6.75
CA ARG A 217 -0.18 21.32 5.38
C ARG A 217 0.01 19.89 4.85
N LEU A 218 1.15 19.25 5.14
CA LEU A 218 1.40 17.86 4.75
C LEU A 218 0.46 16.87 5.44
N ASP A 219 0.21 17.02 6.75
CA ASP A 219 -0.79 16.21 7.48
C ASP A 219 -2.16 16.32 6.79
N GLN A 220 -2.61 17.54 6.51
CA GLN A 220 -3.85 17.80 5.80
C GLN A 220 -3.85 17.17 4.41
N GLY A 221 -2.77 17.31 3.65
CA GLY A 221 -2.62 16.71 2.32
C GLY A 221 -2.73 15.19 2.34
N ILE A 222 -2.14 14.52 3.33
CA ILE A 222 -2.24 13.06 3.48
C ILE A 222 -3.70 12.64 3.75
N ARG A 223 -4.39 13.34 4.67
CA ARG A 223 -5.79 13.04 5.04
C ARG A 223 -6.76 13.32 3.91
N LEU A 224 -6.60 14.44 3.22
CA LEU A 224 -7.38 14.81 2.05
C LEU A 224 -7.12 13.86 0.88
N GLY A 225 -5.87 13.47 0.67
CA GLY A 225 -5.48 12.50 -0.33
C GLY A 225 -6.19 11.16 -0.13
N TYR A 226 -6.24 10.66 1.12
CA TYR A 226 -6.97 9.43 1.44
C TYR A 226 -8.48 9.62 1.22
N SER A 227 -9.04 10.71 1.77
CA SER A 227 -10.48 10.99 1.73
C SER A 227 -11.00 11.13 0.29
N TYR A 228 -10.28 11.87 -0.55
CA TYR A 228 -10.62 12.00 -1.96
C TYR A 228 -10.37 10.71 -2.73
N GLY A 229 -9.24 10.03 -2.45
CA GLY A 229 -8.90 8.79 -3.12
C GLY A 229 -9.89 7.64 -2.85
N LEU A 230 -10.59 7.64 -1.70
CA LEU A 230 -11.60 6.63 -1.36
C LEU A 230 -12.78 6.58 -2.36
N THR A 231 -13.01 7.67 -3.11
CA THR A 231 -14.05 7.70 -4.13
C THR A 231 -13.80 6.67 -5.24
N TYR A 232 -12.55 6.30 -5.52
CA TYR A 232 -12.26 5.27 -6.51
C TYR A 232 -12.72 3.87 -6.07
N PRO A 233 -12.19 3.29 -4.97
CA PRO A 233 -12.63 1.95 -4.57
C PRO A 233 -14.13 1.91 -4.23
N PHE A 234 -14.68 2.94 -3.59
CA PHE A 234 -16.01 2.86 -3.01
C PHE A 234 -17.12 3.57 -3.77
N ILE A 235 -16.80 4.34 -4.82
CA ILE A 235 -17.82 4.89 -5.72
C ILE A 235 -17.60 4.31 -7.12
N ASP A 236 -16.43 4.53 -7.71
CA ASP A 236 -16.10 4.11 -9.08
C ASP A 236 -16.10 2.57 -9.23
N ASP A 237 -15.11 1.90 -8.65
CA ASP A 237 -14.92 0.45 -8.78
C ASP A 237 -16.12 -0.33 -8.20
N LEU A 238 -16.75 0.16 -7.11
CA LEU A 238 -17.92 -0.50 -6.52
C LEU A 238 -19.14 -0.47 -7.47
N MET A 239 -19.42 0.68 -8.10
CA MET A 239 -20.55 0.80 -9.03
C MET A 239 -20.30 0.09 -10.36
N ASP A 240 -19.04 -0.02 -10.78
CA ASP A 240 -18.66 -0.72 -12.02
C ASP A 240 -18.52 -2.24 -11.82
N SER A 241 -18.34 -2.69 -10.58
CA SER A 241 -18.29 -4.12 -10.25
C SER A 241 -19.67 -4.81 -10.32
N GLY A 242 -19.63 -6.15 -10.25
CA GLY A 242 -20.80 -7.01 -10.07
C GLY A 242 -21.25 -7.19 -8.62
N VAL A 243 -20.71 -6.43 -7.65
CA VAL A 243 -21.03 -6.59 -6.22
C VAL A 243 -22.45 -6.15 -5.91
N LEU A 244 -22.87 -5.00 -6.46
CA LEU A 244 -24.20 -4.43 -6.26
C LEU A 244 -25.12 -4.80 -7.41
N ASP A 245 -26.38 -5.11 -7.11
CA ASP A 245 -27.42 -5.23 -8.14
C ASP A 245 -27.91 -3.85 -8.63
N ASP A 246 -28.73 -3.81 -9.69
CA ASP A 246 -29.19 -2.55 -10.29
C ASP A 246 -30.02 -1.68 -9.32
N ALA A 247 -30.75 -2.30 -8.40
CA ALA A 247 -31.54 -1.59 -7.40
C ALA A 247 -30.64 -0.97 -6.31
N GLU A 248 -29.63 -1.73 -5.85
CA GLU A 248 -28.58 -1.29 -4.94
C GLU A 248 -27.75 -0.16 -5.56
N LYS A 249 -27.32 -0.29 -6.83
CA LYS A 249 -26.60 0.77 -7.57
C LYS A 249 -27.45 2.04 -7.65
N SER A 250 -28.72 1.92 -8.00
CA SER A 250 -29.66 3.04 -8.06
C SER A 250 -29.85 3.72 -6.69
N GLN A 251 -29.96 2.94 -5.61
CA GLN A 251 -30.07 3.48 -4.26
C GLN A 251 -28.78 4.20 -3.85
N TYR A 252 -27.62 3.62 -4.14
CA TYR A 252 -26.31 4.18 -3.85
C TYR A 252 -26.08 5.51 -4.59
N ALA A 253 -26.37 5.55 -5.89
CA ALA A 253 -26.25 6.75 -6.70
C ALA A 253 -27.15 7.88 -6.20
N ARG A 254 -28.37 7.58 -5.75
CA ARG A 254 -29.26 8.58 -5.11
C ARG A 254 -28.65 9.17 -3.84
N MET A 255 -27.99 8.36 -3.02
CA MET A 255 -27.34 8.85 -1.79
C MET A 255 -26.15 9.77 -2.08
N ILE A 256 -25.33 9.43 -3.08
CA ILE A 256 -24.22 10.27 -3.54
C ILE A 256 -24.75 11.61 -4.07
N ARG A 257 -25.73 11.58 -4.98
CA ARG A 257 -26.40 12.79 -5.49
C ARG A 257 -26.98 13.63 -4.36
N HIS A 258 -27.69 13.01 -3.41
CA HIS A 258 -28.23 13.72 -2.26
C HIS A 258 -27.12 14.45 -1.49
N THR A 259 -26.00 13.77 -1.23
CA THR A 259 -24.84 14.34 -0.51
C THR A 259 -24.26 15.55 -1.24
N LEU A 260 -24.08 15.45 -2.56
CA LEU A 260 -23.51 16.53 -3.38
C LEU A 260 -24.44 17.75 -3.50
N LEU A 261 -25.76 17.53 -3.53
CA LEU A 261 -26.76 18.61 -3.64
C LEU A 261 -27.11 19.28 -2.30
N HIS A 262 -27.04 18.52 -1.20
CA HIS A 262 -27.50 18.97 0.10
C HIS A 262 -26.36 19.30 1.07
N GLY A 263 -25.13 18.84 0.77
CA GLY A 263 -23.99 19.02 1.66
C GLY A 263 -24.04 18.14 2.92
N SER A 264 -24.93 17.14 2.93
CA SER A 264 -25.18 16.25 4.07
C SER A 264 -25.31 14.80 3.63
N VAL A 265 -24.62 13.90 4.34
CA VAL A 265 -24.65 12.46 4.08
C VAL A 265 -25.92 11.85 4.68
N PRO A 266 -26.80 11.20 3.89
CA PRO A 266 -28.04 10.57 4.38
C PRO A 266 -27.76 9.32 5.22
N ASP A 267 -28.73 8.84 6.01
CA ASP A 267 -28.61 7.59 6.79
C ASP A 267 -28.89 6.34 5.95
N VAL A 268 -28.22 5.22 6.25
CA VAL A 268 -28.33 3.91 5.53
C VAL A 268 -29.47 3.02 6.07
N LYS A 269 -30.44 3.56 6.82
CA LYS A 269 -31.36 2.74 7.64
C LYS A 269 -32.27 1.78 6.85
N ASN A 270 -32.42 1.96 5.54
CA ASN A 270 -33.31 1.17 4.68
C ASN A 270 -32.57 0.58 3.46
N TRP A 271 -31.45 -0.11 3.67
CA TRP A 271 -30.78 -0.84 2.57
C TRP A 271 -31.58 -2.11 2.22
N THR A 272 -32.02 -2.23 0.97
CA THR A 272 -32.94 -3.30 0.54
C THR A 272 -32.26 -4.54 -0.06
N GLY A 273 -30.93 -4.53 -0.19
CA GLY A 273 -30.17 -5.61 -0.82
C GLY A 273 -29.28 -6.44 0.12
N ASN A 274 -28.64 -7.46 -0.43
CA ASN A 274 -27.87 -8.46 0.31
C ASN A 274 -26.53 -7.94 0.85
N ASN A 275 -26.07 -6.76 0.38
CA ASN A 275 -24.75 -6.20 0.70
C ASN A 275 -24.76 -5.20 1.86
N ALA A 276 -25.76 -5.22 2.74
CA ALA A 276 -25.95 -4.23 3.80
C ALA A 276 -24.72 -4.02 4.70
N GLY A 277 -24.01 -5.09 5.08
CA GLY A 277 -22.81 -5.01 5.92
C GLY A 277 -21.62 -4.31 5.24
N LEU A 278 -21.39 -4.59 3.95
CA LEU A 278 -20.38 -3.90 3.16
C LEU A 278 -20.73 -2.42 3.02
N ILE A 279 -21.99 -2.13 2.68
CA ILE A 279 -22.45 -0.77 2.44
C ILE A 279 -22.42 0.06 3.72
N GLN A 280 -22.75 -0.51 4.88
CA GLN A 280 -22.63 0.19 6.14
C GLN A 280 -21.18 0.61 6.43
N TYR A 281 -20.20 -0.27 6.14
CA TYR A 281 -18.78 0.04 6.26
C TYR A 281 -18.35 1.13 5.26
N VAL A 282 -18.64 0.92 3.97
CA VAL A 282 -18.31 1.85 2.89
C VAL A 282 -18.87 3.24 3.16
N HIS A 283 -20.13 3.29 3.55
CA HIS A 283 -20.81 4.53 3.87
C HIS A 283 -20.20 5.24 5.09
N GLY A 284 -19.77 4.50 6.11
CA GLY A 284 -19.05 5.07 7.25
C GLY A 284 -17.74 5.74 6.83
N GLU A 285 -16.93 5.06 6.03
CA GLU A 285 -15.66 5.59 5.52
C GLU A 285 -15.87 6.80 4.60
N LEU A 286 -16.83 6.75 3.67
CA LEU A 286 -17.14 7.87 2.79
C LEU A 286 -17.75 9.07 3.53
N ARG A 287 -18.51 8.84 4.60
CA ARG A 287 -19.03 9.92 5.45
C ARG A 287 -17.88 10.66 6.14
N GLU A 288 -16.96 9.93 6.77
CA GLU A 288 -15.76 10.51 7.41
C GLU A 288 -14.91 11.26 6.38
N ALA A 289 -14.72 10.69 5.19
CA ALA A 289 -13.99 11.33 4.10
C ALA A 289 -14.65 12.64 3.65
N PHE A 290 -15.96 12.63 3.43
CA PHE A 290 -16.72 13.82 3.02
C PHE A 290 -16.67 14.92 4.09
N GLU A 291 -16.85 14.57 5.36
CA GLU A 291 -16.75 15.51 6.48
C GLU A 291 -15.34 16.08 6.61
N THR A 292 -14.32 15.25 6.39
CA THR A 292 -12.92 15.67 6.37
C THR A 292 -12.67 16.67 5.25
N ILE A 293 -13.09 16.38 4.02
CA ILE A 293 -12.95 17.32 2.89
C ILE A 293 -13.66 18.64 3.23
N ARG A 294 -14.94 18.58 3.63
CA ARG A 294 -15.75 19.76 3.95
C ARG A 294 -15.13 20.63 5.05
N LYS A 295 -14.55 20.04 6.10
CA LYS A 295 -13.90 20.77 7.20
C LYS A 295 -12.66 21.54 6.75
N HIS A 296 -11.98 21.07 5.70
CA HIS A 296 -10.77 21.70 5.17
C HIS A 296 -11.03 22.63 3.98
N GLN A 297 -12.27 22.70 3.48
CA GLN A 297 -12.65 23.65 2.45
C GLN A 297 -12.75 25.07 3.03
N ASN A 298 -12.35 26.06 2.22
CA ASN A 298 -12.67 27.46 2.50
C ASN A 298 -14.03 27.82 1.86
N PRO A 299 -14.65 28.94 2.23
CA PRO A 299 -15.98 29.32 1.70
C PRO A 299 -16.02 29.52 0.19
N GLU A 300 -14.89 29.84 -0.44
CA GLU A 300 -14.78 30.11 -1.89
C GLU A 300 -14.65 28.81 -2.70
N SER A 301 -13.93 27.81 -2.18
CA SER A 301 -13.68 26.53 -2.86
C SER A 301 -14.81 25.52 -2.68
N LEU A 302 -15.63 25.65 -1.65
CA LEU A 302 -16.70 24.71 -1.32
C LEU A 302 -17.80 24.60 -2.41
N PRO A 303 -18.32 25.69 -2.99
CA PRO A 303 -19.26 25.59 -4.12
C PRO A 303 -18.65 24.88 -5.34
N ILE A 304 -17.38 25.17 -5.64
CA ILE A 304 -16.64 24.55 -6.76
C ILE A 304 -16.49 23.05 -6.51
N PHE A 305 -16.18 22.64 -5.27
CA PHE A 305 -16.13 21.23 -4.91
C PHE A 305 -17.45 20.51 -5.17
N TYR A 306 -18.59 21.08 -4.76
CA TYR A 306 -19.90 20.47 -5.00
C TYR A 306 -20.25 20.40 -6.49
N GLU A 307 -20.05 21.50 -7.22
CA GLU A 307 -20.29 21.57 -8.65
C GLU A 307 -19.46 20.53 -9.41
N GLN A 308 -18.13 20.55 -9.23
CA GLN A 308 -17.23 19.66 -9.96
C GLN A 308 -17.45 18.18 -9.59
N SER A 309 -17.74 17.89 -8.31
CA SER A 309 -18.04 16.52 -7.87
C SER A 309 -19.37 16.02 -8.44
N TYR A 310 -20.39 16.88 -8.51
CA TYR A 310 -21.68 16.52 -9.11
C TYR A 310 -21.53 16.28 -10.61
N VAL A 311 -20.89 17.20 -11.32
CA VAL A 311 -20.64 17.11 -12.76
C VAL A 311 -19.86 15.83 -13.08
N PHE A 312 -18.80 15.54 -12.33
CA PHE A 312 -18.03 14.31 -12.45
C PHE A 312 -18.92 13.07 -12.26
N PHE A 313 -19.60 12.96 -11.11
CA PHE A 313 -20.42 11.78 -10.80
C PHE A 313 -21.55 11.58 -11.82
N GLN A 314 -22.23 12.65 -12.23
CA GLN A 314 -23.30 12.59 -13.23
C GLN A 314 -22.77 12.13 -14.60
N SER A 315 -21.61 12.62 -15.02
CA SER A 315 -20.98 12.17 -16.28
C SER A 315 -20.53 10.71 -16.25
N GLN A 316 -20.09 10.20 -15.09
CA GLN A 316 -19.78 8.78 -14.92
C GLN A 316 -21.05 7.90 -15.01
N ASP A 317 -22.15 8.33 -14.39
CA ASP A 317 -23.40 7.57 -14.41
C ASP A 317 -23.97 7.48 -15.83
N ILE A 318 -23.96 8.61 -16.57
CA ILE A 318 -24.38 8.64 -17.99
C ILE A 318 -23.51 7.74 -18.87
N ASP A 319 -22.20 7.69 -18.60
CA ASP A 319 -21.28 6.83 -19.35
C ASP A 319 -21.48 5.33 -19.02
N ARG A 320 -21.71 5.01 -17.73
CA ARG A 320 -21.97 3.64 -17.25
C ARG A 320 -23.27 3.05 -17.79
N ASP A 321 -24.31 3.86 -17.94
CA ASP A 321 -25.63 3.43 -18.40
C ASP A 321 -25.69 3.11 -19.91
N LYS A 322 -24.57 3.29 -20.64
CA LYS A 322 -24.49 2.95 -22.05
C LYS A 322 -24.62 1.44 -22.26
N SER A 323 -25.46 1.05 -23.22
CA SER A 323 -25.71 -0.36 -23.53
C SER A 323 -25.21 -0.71 -24.93
N PRO A 324 -24.51 -1.85 -25.10
CA PRO A 324 -24.09 -2.29 -26.43
C PRO A 324 -25.28 -2.65 -27.35
N LYS A 325 -26.51 -2.73 -26.79
CA LYS A 325 -27.74 -2.98 -27.55
C LYS A 325 -28.25 -1.74 -28.30
N VAL A 326 -27.82 -0.55 -27.91
CA VAL A 326 -28.22 0.71 -28.55
C VAL A 326 -27.30 0.94 -29.75
N THR A 327 -27.87 1.07 -30.95
CA THR A 327 -27.11 1.17 -32.22
C THR A 327 -27.10 2.58 -32.82
N ASN A 328 -27.79 3.52 -32.18
CA ASN A 328 -28.02 4.87 -32.68
C ASN A 328 -27.37 5.97 -31.84
N TYR A 329 -26.38 5.66 -31.00
CA TYR A 329 -25.63 6.72 -30.29
C TYR A 329 -25.01 7.72 -31.28
N THR A 330 -25.08 8.99 -30.92
CA THR A 330 -24.40 10.11 -31.57
C THR A 330 -22.97 10.24 -31.05
N ASN A 331 -22.11 10.95 -31.80
CA ASN A 331 -20.75 11.25 -31.34
C ASN A 331 -20.74 12.05 -30.01
N GLU A 332 -21.74 12.89 -29.79
CA GLU A 332 -21.88 13.67 -28.56
C GLU A 332 -22.22 12.78 -27.35
N GLU A 333 -23.20 11.88 -27.48
CA GLU A 333 -23.55 10.91 -26.42
C GLU A 333 -22.38 9.99 -26.06
N LEU A 334 -21.53 9.66 -27.05
CA LEU A 334 -20.32 8.87 -26.82
C LEU A 334 -19.24 9.69 -26.12
N LEU A 335 -18.97 10.92 -26.58
CA LEU A 335 -17.75 11.66 -26.20
C LEU A 335 -17.95 12.72 -25.11
N LEU A 336 -19.11 13.40 -25.02
CA LEU A 336 -19.30 14.47 -24.03
C LEU A 336 -19.17 13.97 -22.58
N PRO A 337 -19.82 12.86 -22.16
CA PRO A 337 -19.66 12.35 -20.80
C PRO A 337 -18.20 11.98 -20.48
N ILE A 338 -17.48 11.49 -21.48
CA ILE A 338 -16.07 11.08 -21.38
C ILE A 338 -15.15 12.29 -21.23
N ILE A 339 -15.39 13.37 -22.00
CA ILE A 339 -14.68 14.64 -21.87
C ILE A 339 -14.92 15.22 -20.47
N ILE A 340 -16.17 15.26 -20.02
CA ILE A 340 -16.57 15.83 -18.73
C ILE A 340 -15.95 15.04 -17.57
N LYS A 341 -16.15 13.71 -17.52
CA LYS A 341 -15.65 12.88 -16.41
C LYS A 341 -14.13 12.97 -16.30
N SER A 342 -13.43 12.92 -17.44
CA SER A 342 -11.97 12.96 -17.44
C SER A 342 -11.46 14.34 -16.99
N ALA A 343 -12.06 15.44 -17.43
CA ALA A 343 -11.68 16.78 -17.00
C ALA A 343 -11.98 17.04 -15.51
N SER A 344 -13.22 16.78 -15.07
CA SER A 344 -13.68 17.14 -13.71
C SER A 344 -12.92 16.41 -12.60
N SER A 345 -12.52 15.14 -12.81
CA SER A 345 -11.70 14.39 -11.83
C SER A 345 -10.42 15.12 -11.40
N ARG A 346 -9.84 15.93 -12.30
CA ARG A 346 -8.61 16.68 -12.04
C ARG A 346 -8.89 18.05 -11.41
N LEU A 347 -10.02 18.66 -11.76
CA LEU A 347 -10.46 19.94 -11.19
C LEU A 347 -10.88 19.78 -9.71
N ILE A 348 -11.47 18.64 -9.33
CA ILE A 348 -11.86 18.37 -7.93
C ILE A 348 -10.66 18.38 -6.98
N VAL A 349 -9.48 17.90 -7.41
CA VAL A 349 -8.29 17.85 -6.54
C VAL A 349 -7.91 19.24 -6.03
N ARG A 350 -8.03 20.28 -6.86
CA ARG A 350 -7.69 21.65 -6.48
C ARG A 350 -8.65 22.24 -5.47
N SER A 351 -9.95 22.00 -5.65
CA SER A 351 -10.93 22.42 -4.66
C SER A 351 -10.67 21.68 -3.34
N VAL A 352 -10.42 20.37 -3.38
CA VAL A 352 -10.09 19.55 -2.20
C VAL A 352 -8.93 20.12 -1.38
N ILE A 353 -7.85 20.58 -2.03
CA ILE A 353 -6.67 21.15 -1.33
C ILE A 353 -6.73 22.67 -1.10
N GLY A 354 -7.79 23.35 -1.56
CA GLY A 354 -7.93 24.80 -1.44
C GLY A 354 -6.89 25.60 -2.22
N ALA A 355 -6.41 25.08 -3.35
CA ALA A 355 -5.47 25.80 -4.21
C ALA A 355 -6.12 27.05 -4.84
N GLN A 356 -5.33 28.10 -5.07
CA GLN A 356 -5.81 29.34 -5.71
C GLN A 356 -6.40 29.08 -7.10
N GLU A 357 -7.34 29.88 -7.58
CA GLU A 357 -7.85 29.75 -8.95
C GLU A 357 -6.78 30.12 -9.99
N ASP A 358 -6.66 29.32 -11.05
CA ASP A 358 -5.78 29.57 -12.20
C ASP A 358 -6.52 29.10 -13.46
N GLU A 359 -7.17 30.05 -14.14
CA GLU A 359 -7.97 29.78 -15.34
C GLU A 359 -7.16 29.09 -16.45
N ALA A 360 -5.87 29.44 -16.56
CA ALA A 360 -4.99 28.80 -17.51
C ALA A 360 -4.67 27.35 -17.11
N PHE A 361 -4.54 27.06 -15.81
CA PHE A 361 -4.47 25.68 -15.31
C PHE A 361 -5.75 24.91 -15.62
N ASP A 362 -6.92 25.47 -15.33
CA ASP A 362 -8.20 24.78 -15.50
C ASP A 362 -8.40 24.41 -16.96
N GLN A 363 -8.02 25.31 -17.87
CA GLN A 363 -8.03 25.06 -19.30
C GLN A 363 -7.03 23.95 -19.71
N ARG A 364 -5.77 24.02 -19.27
CA ARG A 364 -4.77 22.97 -19.56
C ARG A 364 -5.23 21.60 -19.10
N THR A 365 -5.76 21.54 -17.88
CA THR A 365 -6.22 20.31 -17.21
C THR A 365 -7.45 19.73 -17.88
N PHE A 366 -8.40 20.59 -18.28
CA PHE A 366 -9.60 20.20 -19.00
C PHE A 366 -9.25 19.49 -20.32
N TYR A 367 -8.40 20.10 -21.15
CA TYR A 367 -8.01 19.51 -22.44
C TYR A 367 -7.15 18.24 -22.29
N TYR A 368 -6.31 18.16 -21.24
CA TYR A 368 -5.51 16.97 -20.99
C TYR A 368 -6.35 15.75 -20.55
N GLY A 369 -7.57 15.99 -20.05
CA GLY A 369 -8.50 14.93 -19.62
C GLY A 369 -8.74 13.88 -20.70
N LEU A 370 -9.20 14.35 -21.88
CA LEU A 370 -9.57 13.50 -23.01
C LEU A 370 -8.39 12.69 -23.56
N TYR A 371 -7.18 13.28 -23.58
CA TYR A 371 -5.96 12.60 -24.05
C TYR A 371 -5.70 11.29 -23.29
N ASN A 372 -5.74 11.34 -21.95
CA ASN A 372 -5.51 10.14 -21.14
C ASN A 372 -6.67 9.15 -21.28
N GLN A 373 -7.91 9.63 -21.32
CA GLN A 373 -9.07 8.76 -21.40
C GLN A 373 -9.10 7.96 -22.71
N LEU A 374 -8.82 8.59 -23.86
CA LEU A 374 -8.70 7.87 -25.13
C LEU A 374 -7.49 6.92 -25.15
N ALA A 375 -6.38 7.30 -24.51
CA ALA A 375 -5.21 6.42 -24.42
C ALA A 375 -5.50 5.16 -23.57
N ASP A 376 -6.22 5.31 -22.45
CA ASP A 376 -6.59 4.23 -21.55
C ASP A 376 -7.66 3.33 -22.22
N ASP A 377 -8.73 3.90 -22.79
CA ASP A 377 -9.77 3.16 -23.54
C ASP A 377 -9.17 2.35 -24.71
N PHE A 378 -8.16 2.88 -25.41
CA PHE A 378 -7.48 2.12 -26.46
C PHE A 378 -6.64 0.98 -25.91
N ALA A 379 -5.97 1.19 -24.77
CA ALA A 379 -5.11 0.18 -24.14
C ALA A 379 -5.93 -1.00 -23.57
N ASP A 380 -7.16 -0.73 -23.13
CA ASP A 380 -8.08 -1.70 -22.54
C ASP A 380 -9.16 -2.19 -23.50
N MET A 381 -9.19 -1.67 -24.74
CA MET A 381 -10.17 -2.01 -25.78
C MET A 381 -10.44 -3.52 -25.96
N TYR A 382 -9.42 -4.36 -25.88
CA TYR A 382 -9.60 -5.82 -25.99
C TYR A 382 -10.43 -6.39 -24.84
N ASP A 383 -10.14 -5.93 -23.61
CA ASP A 383 -10.82 -6.36 -22.40
C ASP A 383 -12.24 -5.75 -22.34
N ASP A 384 -12.40 -4.48 -22.75
CA ASP A 384 -13.69 -3.79 -22.84
C ASP A 384 -14.64 -4.43 -23.84
N LEU A 385 -14.12 -4.85 -25.02
CA LEU A 385 -14.90 -5.60 -26.01
C LEU A 385 -15.41 -6.93 -25.44
N ALA A 386 -14.57 -7.63 -24.66
CA ALA A 386 -14.95 -8.88 -24.02
C ALA A 386 -15.99 -8.68 -22.91
N ALA A 387 -15.91 -7.55 -22.19
CA ALA A 387 -16.87 -7.18 -21.15
C ALA A 387 -18.18 -6.57 -21.69
N GLY A 388 -18.23 -6.22 -22.99
CA GLY A 388 -19.37 -5.54 -23.59
C GLY A 388 -19.51 -4.07 -23.18
N ALA A 389 -18.43 -3.44 -22.71
CA ALA A 389 -18.40 -2.04 -22.33
C ALA A 389 -18.48 -1.14 -23.58
N VAL A 390 -19.25 -0.05 -23.49
CA VAL A 390 -19.44 0.91 -24.59
C VAL A 390 -18.49 2.09 -24.43
N THR A 391 -17.33 2.01 -25.10
CA THR A 391 -16.36 3.10 -25.21
C THR A 391 -16.36 3.65 -26.65
N PRO A 392 -15.74 4.81 -26.93
CA PRO A 392 -15.63 5.32 -28.29
C PRO A 392 -14.99 4.31 -29.24
N TYR A 393 -14.01 3.55 -28.75
CA TYR A 393 -13.33 2.51 -29.53
C TYR A 393 -14.21 1.27 -29.75
N THR A 394 -14.83 0.71 -28.71
CA THR A 394 -15.64 -0.52 -28.86
C THR A 394 -16.91 -0.27 -29.68
N TYR A 395 -17.50 0.93 -29.54
CA TYR A 395 -18.67 1.32 -30.31
C TYR A 395 -18.34 1.56 -31.79
N TYR A 396 -17.24 2.28 -32.08
CA TYR A 396 -16.78 2.48 -33.46
C TYR A 396 -16.43 1.13 -34.11
N TRP A 397 -15.69 0.26 -33.40
CA TRP A 397 -15.34 -1.08 -33.88
C TRP A 397 -16.57 -1.86 -34.37
N SER A 398 -17.64 -1.86 -33.58
CA SER A 398 -18.86 -2.61 -33.87
C SER A 398 -19.73 -1.98 -34.97
N ASN A 399 -19.72 -0.66 -35.14
CA ASN A 399 -20.73 0.04 -35.96
C ASN A 399 -20.17 0.83 -37.17
N HIS A 400 -18.86 1.06 -37.29
CA HIS A 400 -18.27 1.94 -38.31
C HIS A 400 -18.64 1.62 -39.77
N ARG A 401 -18.98 0.36 -40.08
CA ARG A 401 -19.38 -0.04 -41.44
C ARG A 401 -20.76 0.47 -41.83
N GLU A 402 -21.68 0.55 -40.87
CA GLU A 402 -23.07 0.98 -41.07
C GLU A 402 -23.29 2.45 -40.68
N ARG A 403 -22.35 3.02 -39.91
CA ARG A 403 -22.41 4.38 -39.37
C ARG A 403 -21.17 5.19 -39.78
N PRO A 404 -21.10 5.67 -41.04
CA PRO A 404 -19.97 6.48 -41.53
C PRO A 404 -19.90 7.88 -40.90
N ASP A 405 -20.95 8.29 -40.17
CA ASP A 405 -21.01 9.53 -39.40
C ASP A 405 -20.21 9.48 -38.09
N LEU A 406 -19.79 8.28 -37.64
CA LEU A 406 -19.01 8.14 -36.42
C LEU A 406 -17.60 8.69 -36.60
N LEU A 407 -17.15 9.45 -35.59
CA LEU A 407 -15.76 9.88 -35.53
C LEU A 407 -14.86 8.69 -35.24
N ASN A 408 -13.80 8.54 -36.01
CA ASN A 408 -12.75 7.58 -35.70
C ASN A 408 -12.02 8.03 -34.41
N PRO A 409 -12.15 7.30 -33.29
CA PRO A 409 -11.57 7.70 -32.01
C PRO A 409 -10.03 7.70 -32.03
N PHE A 410 -9.41 6.93 -32.93
CA PHE A 410 -7.96 6.94 -33.11
C PHE A 410 -7.47 8.20 -33.83
N GLU A 411 -8.21 8.70 -34.83
CA GLU A 411 -7.93 10.01 -35.42
C GLU A 411 -8.16 11.13 -34.41
N LEU A 412 -9.26 11.06 -33.66
CA LEU A 412 -9.58 12.02 -32.60
C LEU A 412 -8.46 12.09 -31.56
N TYR A 413 -7.91 10.95 -31.14
CA TYR A 413 -6.77 10.90 -30.23
C TYR A 413 -5.56 11.70 -30.75
N TRP A 414 -5.23 11.59 -32.03
CA TRP A 414 -4.14 12.37 -32.62
C TRP A 414 -4.47 13.85 -32.80
N ALA A 415 -5.72 14.19 -33.11
CA ALA A 415 -6.16 15.59 -33.08
C ALA A 415 -5.98 16.19 -31.68
N VAL A 416 -6.35 15.46 -30.62
CA VAL A 416 -6.13 15.87 -29.23
C VAL A 416 -4.63 16.05 -28.94
N VAL A 417 -3.77 15.14 -29.39
CA VAL A 417 -2.30 15.26 -29.24
C VAL A 417 -1.78 16.54 -29.91
N ALA A 418 -2.20 16.82 -31.15
CA ALA A 418 -1.81 18.03 -31.87
C ALA A 418 -2.31 19.29 -31.14
N HIS A 419 -3.56 19.28 -30.70
CA HIS A 419 -4.16 20.39 -29.95
C HIS A 419 -3.39 20.67 -28.65
N LEU A 420 -3.04 19.63 -27.88
CA LEU A 420 -2.23 19.78 -26.68
C LEU A 420 -0.85 20.40 -26.98
N ILE A 421 -0.15 19.90 -27.99
CA ILE A 421 1.19 20.39 -28.32
C ILE A 421 1.14 21.85 -28.78
N HIS A 422 0.26 22.19 -29.72
CA HIS A 422 0.29 23.49 -30.42
C HIS A 422 -0.57 24.57 -29.78
N ARG A 423 -1.75 24.22 -29.26
CA ARG A 423 -2.69 25.20 -28.69
C ARG A 423 -2.49 25.36 -27.18
N VAL A 424 -2.33 24.24 -26.47
CA VAL A 424 -2.24 24.25 -25.00
C VAL A 424 -0.82 24.57 -24.52
N TYR A 425 0.19 23.86 -25.02
CA TYR A 425 1.59 24.05 -24.66
C TYR A 425 2.40 24.89 -25.66
N ARG A 426 1.73 25.53 -26.63
CA ARG A 426 2.33 26.55 -27.53
C ARG A 426 3.61 26.07 -28.23
N SER A 427 3.63 24.81 -28.65
CA SER A 427 4.74 24.15 -29.35
C SER A 427 6.06 24.12 -28.58
N GLN A 428 6.02 24.19 -27.25
CA GLN A 428 7.20 24.05 -26.40
C GLN A 428 7.91 22.70 -26.67
N PRO A 429 9.23 22.69 -26.94
CA PRO A 429 9.96 21.47 -27.30
C PRO A 429 9.85 20.35 -26.27
N THR A 430 9.96 20.68 -24.98
CA THR A 430 9.88 19.70 -23.88
C THR A 430 8.48 19.07 -23.78
N ALA A 431 7.43 19.88 -23.88
CA ALA A 431 6.04 19.38 -23.88
C ALA A 431 5.78 18.46 -25.07
N ARG A 432 6.20 18.87 -26.28
CA ARG A 432 6.12 18.05 -27.49
C ARG A 432 6.81 16.69 -27.29
N LYS A 433 8.07 16.70 -26.85
CA LYS A 433 8.85 15.47 -26.61
C LYS A 433 8.12 14.53 -25.66
N VAL A 434 7.69 15.04 -24.49
CA VAL A 434 7.03 14.24 -23.44
C VAL A 434 5.70 13.64 -23.92
N ILE A 435 4.85 14.43 -24.58
CA ILE A 435 3.54 13.98 -25.07
C ILE A 435 3.70 12.90 -26.15
N LEU A 436 4.60 13.13 -27.13
CA LEU A 436 4.84 12.16 -28.21
C LEU A 436 5.46 10.86 -27.67
N GLU A 437 6.44 10.97 -26.77
CA GLU A 437 7.05 9.80 -26.12
C GLU A 437 6.01 8.98 -25.36
N ARG A 438 5.08 9.63 -24.65
CA ARG A 438 4.00 8.95 -23.94
C ARG A 438 3.01 8.30 -24.89
N ALA A 439 2.59 9.02 -25.94
CA ALA A 439 1.61 8.56 -26.91
C ALA A 439 2.09 7.34 -27.70
N ILE A 440 3.29 7.43 -28.29
CA ILE A 440 3.93 6.34 -29.04
C ILE A 440 4.22 5.15 -28.11
N GLY A 441 4.57 5.44 -26.86
CA GLY A 441 4.74 4.43 -25.83
C GLY A 441 3.50 3.65 -25.48
N GLY A 442 2.35 4.32 -25.40
CA GLY A 442 1.05 3.67 -25.22
C GLY A 442 0.83 2.63 -26.31
N LEU A 443 0.98 3.04 -27.58
CA LEU A 443 0.79 2.17 -28.74
C LEU A 443 1.77 1.00 -28.79
N LYS A 444 3.06 1.24 -28.51
CA LYS A 444 4.06 0.16 -28.44
C LYS A 444 3.69 -0.88 -27.39
N ARG A 445 3.25 -0.45 -26.20
CA ARG A 445 2.81 -1.36 -25.12
C ARG A 445 1.55 -2.10 -25.48
N PHE A 446 0.57 -1.43 -26.07
CA PHE A 446 -0.65 -2.08 -26.52
C PHE A 446 -0.33 -3.19 -27.54
N LYS A 447 0.49 -2.90 -28.54
CA LYS A 447 0.99 -3.89 -29.52
C LYS A 447 1.70 -5.08 -28.85
N GLN A 448 2.46 -4.84 -27.78
CA GLN A 448 3.09 -5.91 -27.00
C GLN A 448 2.07 -6.72 -26.18
N LYS A 449 1.04 -6.09 -25.61
CA LYS A 449 -0.03 -6.72 -24.80
C LYS A 449 -0.88 -7.67 -25.64
N VAL A 450 -1.37 -7.21 -26.79
CA VAL A 450 -2.34 -7.97 -27.62
C VAL A 450 -1.70 -8.83 -28.71
N GLY A 451 -0.40 -8.67 -28.95
CA GLY A 451 0.33 -9.33 -30.04
C GLY A 451 0.20 -8.60 -31.38
N VAL A 452 1.13 -8.91 -32.30
CA VAL A 452 1.26 -8.20 -33.58
C VAL A 452 0.02 -8.36 -34.47
N ASP A 453 -0.53 -9.58 -34.56
CA ASP A 453 -1.65 -9.88 -35.45
C ASP A 453 -2.96 -9.21 -35.00
N THR A 454 -3.24 -9.26 -33.70
CA THR A 454 -4.39 -8.58 -33.08
C THR A 454 -4.27 -7.07 -33.23
N TYR A 455 -3.08 -6.52 -32.98
CA TYR A 455 -2.81 -5.10 -33.18
C TYR A 455 -3.05 -4.67 -34.62
N GLN A 456 -2.52 -5.42 -35.60
CA GLN A 456 -2.75 -5.13 -37.01
C GLN A 456 -4.23 -5.23 -37.39
N SER A 457 -4.98 -6.17 -36.79
CA SER A 457 -6.42 -6.30 -37.02
C SER A 457 -7.18 -5.07 -36.52
N PHE A 458 -6.81 -4.52 -35.36
CA PHE A 458 -7.36 -3.24 -34.89
C PHE A 458 -6.97 -2.09 -35.80
N MET A 459 -5.69 -1.98 -36.16
CA MET A 459 -5.20 -0.89 -37.00
C MET A 459 -5.81 -0.90 -38.41
N ARG A 460 -6.25 -2.04 -38.96
CA ARG A 460 -7.01 -2.08 -40.23
C ARG A 460 -8.33 -1.31 -40.18
N VAL A 461 -8.91 -1.16 -38.99
CA VAL A 461 -10.16 -0.41 -38.77
C VAL A 461 -9.89 1.03 -38.35
N PHE A 462 -8.89 1.24 -37.50
CA PHE A 462 -8.63 2.53 -36.87
C PHE A 462 -7.59 3.41 -37.57
N ALA A 463 -6.79 2.88 -38.50
CA ALA A 463 -5.75 3.64 -39.18
C ALA A 463 -6.27 4.95 -39.78
N VAL A 464 -5.40 5.96 -39.82
CA VAL A 464 -5.71 7.31 -40.29
C VAL A 464 -5.98 7.34 -41.81
N GLY A 465 -5.57 6.27 -42.51
CA GLY A 465 -5.76 6.10 -43.95
C GLY A 465 -4.83 6.98 -44.79
N ASP A 466 -3.75 7.48 -44.18
CA ASP A 466 -2.67 8.20 -44.87
C ASP A 466 -1.37 7.41 -44.74
N ALA A 467 -0.86 6.92 -45.87
CA ALA A 467 0.32 6.07 -45.88
C ALA A 467 1.57 6.78 -45.34
N SER A 468 1.69 8.10 -45.44
CA SER A 468 2.85 8.83 -44.89
C SER A 468 2.81 8.82 -43.36
N PHE A 469 1.63 9.14 -42.80
CA PHE A 469 1.37 9.16 -41.37
C PHE A 469 1.49 7.77 -40.74
N ASP A 470 0.79 6.77 -41.30
CA ASP A 470 0.74 5.42 -40.74
C ASP A 470 2.14 4.76 -40.78
N ASN A 471 2.90 4.93 -41.86
CA ASN A 471 4.28 4.43 -41.95
C ASN A 471 5.24 5.13 -40.99
N MET A 472 5.09 6.46 -40.81
CA MET A 472 5.86 7.20 -39.82
C MET A 472 5.58 6.68 -38.41
N LEU A 473 4.30 6.48 -38.09
CA LEU A 473 3.86 5.99 -36.79
C LEU A 473 4.43 4.60 -36.48
N GLU A 474 4.31 3.67 -37.43
CA GLU A 474 4.84 2.31 -37.28
C GLU A 474 6.37 2.31 -37.12
N ARG A 475 7.07 3.17 -37.86
CA ARG A 475 8.52 3.37 -37.74
C ARG A 475 8.90 3.90 -36.35
N LEU A 476 8.15 4.85 -35.80
CA LEU A 476 8.38 5.39 -34.47
C LEU A 476 8.11 4.34 -33.38
N ILE A 477 7.04 3.55 -33.51
CA ILE A 477 6.73 2.45 -32.59
C ILE A 477 7.88 1.43 -32.57
N GLN A 478 8.49 1.12 -33.71
CA GLN A 478 9.64 0.23 -33.79
C GLN A 478 10.89 0.84 -33.14
N LYS A 479 11.23 2.10 -33.47
CA LYS A 479 12.46 2.78 -33.01
C LYS A 479 12.43 3.24 -31.55
N ALA A 480 11.26 3.41 -30.96
CA ALA A 480 11.14 3.97 -29.61
C ALA A 480 11.64 2.96 -28.55
N ASP A 481 12.94 2.98 -28.23
CA ASP A 481 13.54 2.14 -27.16
C ASP A 481 13.57 2.84 -25.79
N ARG A 482 13.32 4.16 -25.77
CA ARG A 482 13.32 5.04 -24.58
C ARG A 482 11.91 5.49 -24.19
N VAL A 483 11.10 4.59 -23.65
CA VAL A 483 9.65 4.86 -23.53
C VAL A 483 9.06 4.67 -22.15
N ASP A 484 9.91 4.30 -21.20
CA ASP A 484 9.51 4.08 -19.83
C ASP A 484 9.61 5.40 -19.05
N PHE A 485 8.63 5.63 -18.18
CA PHE A 485 8.52 6.80 -17.31
C PHE A 485 8.55 6.33 -15.85
N PHE A 486 9.02 7.21 -14.95
CA PHE A 486 9.15 6.95 -13.52
C PHE A 486 7.82 6.68 -12.83
N ASP A 487 6.73 7.33 -13.26
CA ASP A 487 5.39 7.07 -12.74
C ASP A 487 4.97 5.61 -12.93
N LYS A 488 5.35 5.01 -14.06
CA LYS A 488 5.12 3.60 -14.36
C LYS A 488 5.98 2.69 -13.49
N LEU A 489 7.27 3.00 -13.30
CA LEU A 489 8.15 2.22 -12.42
C LEU A 489 7.70 2.28 -10.96
N LEU A 490 7.34 3.46 -10.45
CA LEU A 490 6.75 3.60 -9.11
C LEU A 490 5.48 2.76 -9.00
N ARG A 491 4.58 2.87 -9.98
CA ARG A 491 3.35 2.06 -10.01
C ARG A 491 3.67 0.57 -9.99
N GLU A 492 4.54 0.08 -10.87
CA GLU A 492 4.93 -1.34 -10.97
C GLU A 492 5.67 -1.85 -9.74
N GLN A 493 6.46 -1.00 -9.09
CA GLN A 493 7.12 -1.34 -7.84
C GLN A 493 6.15 -1.37 -6.66
N MET A 494 5.15 -0.48 -6.65
CA MET A 494 4.07 -0.55 -5.68
C MET A 494 3.19 -1.79 -5.92
N VAL A 495 2.94 -2.15 -7.19
CA VAL A 495 2.28 -3.42 -7.58
C VAL A 495 3.05 -4.61 -7.04
N SER A 496 4.36 -4.67 -7.31
CA SER A 496 5.21 -5.77 -6.86
C SER A 496 5.26 -5.83 -5.34
N THR A 497 5.35 -4.69 -4.65
CA THR A 497 5.32 -4.59 -3.19
C THR A 497 4.00 -5.08 -2.61
N LEU A 498 2.86 -4.66 -3.14
CA LEU A 498 1.55 -5.08 -2.64
C LEU A 498 1.26 -6.56 -2.93
N ARG A 499 1.62 -7.06 -4.11
CA ARG A 499 1.52 -8.48 -4.47
C ARG A 499 2.43 -9.34 -3.62
N SER A 500 3.71 -8.96 -3.54
CA SER A 500 4.71 -9.63 -2.70
C SER A 500 4.22 -9.66 -1.27
N ASN A 501 3.74 -8.54 -0.72
CA ASN A 501 3.23 -8.50 0.66
C ASN A 501 2.01 -9.39 0.87
N ARG A 502 1.10 -9.52 -0.10
CA ARG A 502 -0.07 -10.40 0.02
C ARG A 502 0.31 -11.87 -0.10
N GLU A 503 1.05 -12.25 -1.13
CA GLU A 503 1.53 -13.63 -1.32
C GLU A 503 2.44 -14.05 -0.16
N GLN A 504 3.31 -13.16 0.31
CA GLN A 504 4.16 -13.40 1.47
C GLN A 504 3.37 -13.41 2.77
N LYS A 505 2.31 -12.60 2.94
CA LYS A 505 1.39 -12.69 4.10
C LYS A 505 0.61 -14.00 4.10
N GLU A 506 0.11 -14.43 2.94
CA GLU A 506 -0.57 -15.71 2.76
C GLU A 506 0.38 -16.89 3.03
N ARG A 507 1.59 -16.84 2.47
CA ARG A 507 2.66 -17.81 2.75
C ARG A 507 3.05 -17.80 4.23
N PHE A 508 3.29 -16.64 4.83
CA PHE A 508 3.58 -16.49 6.25
C PHE A 508 2.48 -17.11 7.11
N SER A 509 1.21 -16.80 6.81
CA SER A 509 0.07 -17.38 7.53
C SER A 509 -0.03 -18.90 7.35
N ALA A 510 0.23 -19.41 6.13
CA ALA A 510 0.21 -20.84 5.84
C ALA A 510 1.36 -21.56 6.56
N THR A 511 2.58 -21.02 6.50
CA THR A 511 3.78 -21.50 7.20
C THR A 511 3.54 -21.51 8.72
N VAL A 512 3.07 -20.40 9.30
CA VAL A 512 2.74 -20.31 10.73
C VAL A 512 1.68 -21.34 11.12
N LYS A 513 0.66 -21.57 10.28
CA LYS A 513 -0.40 -22.56 10.55
C LYS A 513 0.15 -23.98 10.50
N GLY A 514 0.86 -24.36 9.44
CA GLY A 514 1.42 -25.70 9.27
C GLY A 514 2.42 -26.05 10.37
N ILE A 515 3.37 -25.15 10.65
CA ILE A 515 4.36 -25.35 11.73
C ILE A 515 3.64 -25.43 13.08
N ARG A 516 2.59 -24.62 13.32
CA ARG A 516 1.84 -24.69 14.59
C ARG A 516 1.18 -26.07 14.78
N GLU A 517 0.63 -26.66 13.72
CA GLU A 517 0.04 -27.99 13.77
C GLU A 517 1.09 -29.06 14.11
N GLU A 518 2.27 -28.99 13.47
CA GLU A 518 3.41 -29.86 13.79
C GLU A 518 3.87 -29.70 15.24
N ILE A 519 4.05 -28.45 15.70
CA ILE A 519 4.46 -28.17 17.08
C ILE A 519 3.43 -28.73 18.06
N ASN A 520 2.14 -28.47 17.84
CA ASN A 520 1.09 -28.96 18.74
C ASN A 520 1.07 -30.49 18.84
N ALA A 521 1.45 -31.22 17.79
CA ALA A 521 1.59 -32.68 17.82
C ALA A 521 2.82 -33.15 18.63
N LEU A 522 3.86 -32.32 18.76
CA LEU A 522 5.10 -32.64 19.48
C LEU A 522 5.05 -32.33 20.99
N LEU A 523 4.17 -31.42 21.42
CA LEU A 523 4.13 -30.91 22.81
C LEU A 523 3.62 -31.89 23.89
N PRO A 524 2.65 -32.79 23.63
CA PRO A 524 2.09 -33.61 24.70
C PRO A 524 3.16 -34.47 25.39
N LEU A 525 3.21 -34.36 26.72
CA LEU A 525 4.03 -35.23 27.56
C LEU A 525 3.31 -36.59 27.71
N GLN A 526 4.05 -37.69 27.59
CA GLN A 526 3.49 -39.02 27.77
C GLN A 526 3.06 -39.23 29.23
N ALA A 527 1.79 -39.55 29.44
CA ALA A 527 1.28 -39.92 30.75
C ALA A 527 1.98 -41.18 31.26
N GLN A 528 2.64 -41.09 32.41
CA GLN A 528 3.01 -42.28 33.16
C GLN A 528 1.76 -42.70 33.92
N GLY A 529 1.23 -43.88 33.62
CA GLY A 529 -0.08 -44.35 34.06
C GLY A 529 -0.41 -43.98 35.51
N GLY A 530 -1.48 -43.21 35.70
CA GLY A 530 -1.94 -42.78 37.01
C GLY A 530 -2.34 -43.99 37.86
N SER A 531 -1.84 -44.04 39.09
CA SER A 531 -2.39 -44.92 40.12
C SER A 531 -3.68 -44.29 40.64
N GLU A 532 -4.77 -45.05 40.74
CA GLU A 532 -6.07 -44.62 41.31
C GLU A 532 -5.95 -44.01 42.73
N ILE A 533 -4.81 -44.19 43.39
CA ILE A 533 -4.51 -43.73 44.76
C ILE A 533 -3.90 -42.31 44.79
N LEU A 534 -3.31 -41.81 43.69
CA LEU A 534 -2.44 -40.62 43.72
C LEU A 534 -3.03 -39.33 43.07
N GLY A 535 -4.25 -39.37 42.55
CA GLY A 535 -4.86 -38.22 41.85
C GLY A 535 -4.28 -37.99 40.44
N GLU A 536 -4.67 -36.88 39.79
CA GLU A 536 -4.13 -36.48 38.49
C GLU A 536 -2.61 -36.20 38.58
N SER A 537 -1.86 -36.64 37.56
CA SER A 537 -0.40 -36.51 37.57
C SER A 537 0.05 -35.08 37.23
N LEU A 538 1.27 -34.69 37.66
CA LEU A 538 1.88 -33.42 37.20
C LEU A 538 1.97 -33.33 35.67
N THR A 539 2.02 -34.47 34.99
CA THR A 539 1.96 -34.57 33.53
C THR A 539 0.61 -34.11 33.00
N ASP A 540 -0.50 -34.46 33.66
CA ASP A 540 -1.84 -34.04 33.25
C ASP A 540 -2.02 -32.53 33.43
N ALA A 541 -1.57 -31.99 34.57
CA ALA A 541 -1.58 -30.54 34.83
C ALA A 541 -0.68 -29.76 33.84
N ALA A 542 0.48 -30.31 33.48
CA ALA A 542 1.36 -29.75 32.45
C ALA A 542 0.67 -29.77 31.07
N ASN A 543 0.11 -30.91 30.69
CA ASN A 543 -0.61 -31.07 29.43
C ASN A 543 -1.84 -30.16 29.35
N TYR A 544 -2.56 -29.93 30.46
CA TYR A 544 -3.66 -28.95 30.51
C TYR A 544 -3.22 -27.55 30.09
N SER A 545 -2.06 -27.11 30.59
CA SER A 545 -1.49 -25.78 30.30
C SER A 545 -0.86 -25.68 28.90
N LEU A 546 -0.30 -26.80 28.42
CA LEU A 546 0.23 -26.92 27.06
C LEU A 546 -0.89 -27.00 26.02
N GLU A 547 -2.01 -27.63 26.34
CA GLU A 547 -3.16 -27.83 25.46
C GLU A 547 -3.99 -26.55 25.32
N GLY A 548 -4.10 -26.03 24.08
CA GLY A 548 -4.95 -24.89 23.78
C GLY A 548 -4.52 -24.10 22.56
N SER A 549 -5.24 -23.00 22.31
CA SER A 549 -5.07 -22.12 21.14
C SER A 549 -3.90 -21.13 21.28
N GLY A 550 -2.76 -21.55 21.84
CA GLY A 550 -1.56 -20.72 21.91
C GLY A 550 -1.09 -20.29 20.52
N LYS A 551 -0.60 -19.03 20.38
CA LYS A 551 -0.09 -18.53 19.08
C LYS A 551 1.20 -19.25 18.63
N ARG A 552 1.94 -19.85 19.58
CA ARG A 552 3.21 -20.57 19.39
C ARG A 552 4.31 -19.77 18.66
N ILE A 553 4.32 -18.45 18.80
CA ILE A 553 5.24 -17.59 18.04
C ILE A 553 6.71 -17.96 18.28
N ARG A 554 7.13 -18.14 19.55
CA ARG A 554 8.53 -18.48 19.90
C ARG A 554 9.01 -19.79 19.26
N PRO A 555 8.33 -20.94 19.43
CA PRO A 555 8.78 -22.16 18.79
C PRO A 555 8.63 -22.13 17.26
N ILE A 556 7.66 -21.40 16.69
CA ILE A 556 7.58 -21.22 15.23
C ILE A 556 8.79 -20.46 14.70
N VAL A 557 9.19 -19.37 15.36
CA VAL A 557 10.41 -18.61 15.00
C VAL A 557 11.62 -19.51 15.03
N ALA A 558 11.80 -20.27 16.12
CA ALA A 558 12.93 -21.19 16.25
C ALA A 558 12.93 -22.27 15.15
N TRP A 559 11.76 -22.82 14.83
CA TRP A 559 11.62 -23.80 13.76
C TRP A 559 12.03 -23.21 12.40
N VAL A 560 11.55 -22.01 12.05
CA VAL A 560 11.88 -21.36 10.77
C VAL A 560 13.37 -21.05 10.69
N MET A 561 13.96 -20.49 11.76
CA MET A 561 15.40 -20.26 11.81
C MET A 561 16.19 -21.56 11.62
N CYS A 562 15.82 -22.62 12.32
CA CYS A 562 16.50 -23.90 12.19
C CYS A 562 16.34 -24.52 10.79
N VAL A 563 15.12 -24.65 10.29
CA VAL A 563 14.80 -25.45 9.10
C VAL A 563 14.97 -24.65 7.82
N GLU A 564 14.39 -23.46 7.74
CA GLU A 564 14.39 -22.65 6.51
C GLU A 564 15.70 -21.87 6.36
N GLU A 565 16.22 -21.26 7.43
CA GLU A 565 17.42 -20.40 7.35
C GLU A 565 18.75 -21.17 7.51
N TYR A 566 18.79 -22.15 8.41
CA TYR A 566 19.99 -22.93 8.71
C TYR A 566 20.02 -24.33 8.08
N GLY A 567 18.92 -24.77 7.45
CA GLY A 567 18.86 -26.06 6.76
C GLY A 567 18.97 -27.28 7.68
N LEU A 568 18.59 -27.13 8.96
CA LEU A 568 18.57 -28.22 9.94
C LEU A 568 17.35 -29.12 9.72
N SER A 569 17.47 -30.40 10.07
CA SER A 569 16.35 -31.34 9.97
C SER A 569 15.25 -31.03 10.99
N PRO A 570 13.96 -31.00 10.60
CA PRO A 570 12.85 -30.85 11.55
C PRO A 570 12.88 -31.86 12.70
N SER A 571 13.32 -33.09 12.44
CA SER A 571 13.41 -34.14 13.46
C SER A 571 14.52 -33.91 14.48
N SER A 572 15.64 -33.28 14.09
CA SER A 572 16.76 -33.05 15.02
C SER A 572 16.49 -31.89 15.97
N ILE A 573 15.59 -30.98 15.61
CA ILE A 573 15.26 -29.80 16.41
C ILE A 573 14.02 -29.96 17.30
N ALA A 574 13.28 -31.07 17.18
CA ALA A 574 12.09 -31.30 17.98
C ALA A 574 12.31 -31.09 19.50
N PRO A 575 13.45 -31.53 20.10
CA PRO A 575 13.72 -31.22 21.51
C PRO A 575 13.88 -29.72 21.80
N LEU A 576 14.50 -28.95 20.91
CA LEU A 576 14.62 -27.49 21.06
C LEU A 576 13.23 -26.83 21.07
N ILE A 577 12.35 -27.23 20.16
CA ILE A 577 10.99 -26.71 20.05
C ILE A 577 10.19 -26.99 21.32
N ARG A 578 10.25 -28.24 21.83
CA ARG A 578 9.60 -28.61 23.10
C ARG A 578 10.15 -27.79 24.26
N SER A 579 11.48 -27.67 24.35
CA SER A 579 12.14 -26.89 25.40
C SER A 579 11.65 -25.44 25.47
N LEU A 580 11.59 -24.75 24.32
CA LEU A 580 11.13 -23.37 24.25
C LEU A 580 9.68 -23.19 24.74
N GLU A 581 8.77 -24.07 24.31
CA GLU A 581 7.36 -23.97 24.70
C GLU A 581 7.11 -24.43 26.15
N TYR A 582 7.88 -25.39 26.65
CA TYR A 582 7.83 -25.79 28.06
C TYR A 582 8.30 -24.65 28.98
N MET A 583 9.41 -23.99 28.65
CA MET A 583 9.89 -22.81 29.39
C MET A 583 8.86 -21.67 29.35
N HIS A 584 8.28 -21.39 28.18
CA HIS A 584 7.26 -20.36 28.04
C HIS A 584 5.98 -20.70 28.82
N THR A 585 5.54 -21.95 28.79
CA THR A 585 4.34 -22.37 29.52
C THR A 585 4.59 -22.33 31.03
N ALA A 586 5.77 -22.74 31.49
CA ALA A 586 6.18 -22.58 32.89
C ALA A 586 6.15 -21.12 33.34
N SER A 587 6.68 -20.19 32.53
CA SER A 587 6.68 -18.77 32.89
C SER A 587 5.26 -18.22 33.06
N LEU A 588 4.32 -18.62 32.20
CA LEU A 588 2.92 -18.22 32.30
C LEU A 588 2.24 -18.79 33.55
N ILE A 589 2.50 -20.05 33.90
CA ILE A 589 1.92 -20.68 35.10
C ILE A 589 2.33 -19.91 36.36
N PHE A 590 3.61 -19.51 36.47
CA PHE A 590 4.07 -18.70 37.59
C PHE A 590 3.47 -17.29 37.58
N ASP A 591 3.46 -16.63 36.42
CA ASP A 591 2.88 -15.29 36.23
C ASP A 591 1.40 -15.24 36.67
N ASP A 592 0.63 -16.30 36.38
CA ASP A 592 -0.79 -16.41 36.69
C ASP A 592 -1.11 -16.57 38.19
N LEU A 593 -0.13 -16.86 39.05
CA LEU A 593 -0.37 -17.17 40.47
C LEU A 593 -0.95 -15.99 41.27
N PRO A 594 -1.66 -16.25 42.39
CA PRO A 594 -2.20 -15.19 43.26
C PRO A 594 -1.15 -14.23 43.83
N THR A 595 0.09 -14.68 43.99
CA THR A 595 1.22 -13.87 44.47
C THR A 595 1.85 -12.99 43.37
N GLN A 596 1.38 -13.11 42.13
CA GLN A 596 1.90 -12.46 40.93
C GLN A 596 0.79 -11.63 40.27
N ASP A 597 0.25 -12.04 39.11
CA ASP A 597 -0.84 -11.33 38.41
C ASP A 597 -2.25 -11.75 38.85
N ASN A 598 -2.37 -12.86 39.59
CA ASN A 598 -3.65 -13.42 40.05
C ASN A 598 -4.70 -13.55 38.91
N ALA A 599 -4.24 -14.00 37.74
CA ALA A 599 -5.07 -14.06 36.55
C ALA A 599 -6.10 -15.20 36.64
N SER A 600 -7.36 -14.93 36.28
CA SER A 600 -8.43 -15.94 36.35
C SER A 600 -8.51 -16.85 35.13
N SER A 601 -7.93 -16.44 34.00
CA SER A 601 -7.96 -17.19 32.74
C SER A 601 -6.73 -16.93 31.89
N ARG A 602 -6.29 -17.95 31.16
CA ARG A 602 -5.17 -17.90 30.20
C ARG A 602 -5.51 -18.75 28.99
N ARG A 603 -5.26 -18.23 27.78
CA ARG A 603 -5.52 -18.93 26.50
C ARG A 603 -6.98 -19.42 26.38
N GLY A 604 -7.94 -18.66 26.93
CA GLY A 604 -9.38 -19.00 26.90
C GLY A 604 -9.82 -20.10 27.89
N LYS A 605 -8.93 -20.59 28.76
CA LYS A 605 -9.22 -21.57 29.83
C LYS A 605 -8.96 -20.96 31.22
N PRO A 606 -9.58 -21.46 32.30
CA PRO A 606 -9.19 -21.09 33.66
C PRO A 606 -7.70 -21.37 33.94
N THR A 607 -7.07 -20.54 34.76
CA THR A 607 -5.66 -20.72 35.14
C THR A 607 -5.47 -21.94 36.04
N LEU A 608 -4.28 -22.55 35.98
CA LEU A 608 -4.02 -23.85 36.60
C LEU A 608 -4.23 -23.84 38.13
N HIS A 609 -3.94 -22.71 38.79
CA HIS A 609 -4.14 -22.56 40.23
C HIS A 609 -5.63 -22.49 40.64
N LEU A 610 -6.52 -22.11 39.72
CA LEU A 610 -7.98 -22.15 39.92
C LEU A 610 -8.57 -23.53 39.60
N VAL A 611 -8.01 -24.24 38.63
CA VAL A 611 -8.43 -25.60 38.28
C VAL A 611 -8.04 -26.60 39.37
N HIS A 612 -6.83 -26.44 39.94
CA HIS A 612 -6.34 -27.27 41.02
C HIS A 612 -6.12 -26.43 42.29
N ASN A 613 -4.89 -26.00 42.52
CA ASN A 613 -4.47 -25.14 43.62
C ASN A 613 -3.07 -24.57 43.30
N SER A 614 -2.60 -23.60 44.10
CA SER A 614 -1.29 -22.97 43.92
C SER A 614 -0.12 -23.96 44.00
N ALA A 615 -0.17 -24.95 44.89
CA ALA A 615 0.92 -25.92 45.05
C ALA A 615 1.10 -26.80 43.79
N THR A 616 0.00 -27.29 43.22
CA THR A 616 0.02 -28.02 41.94
C THR A 616 0.56 -27.13 40.83
N ALA A 617 0.11 -25.87 40.76
CA ALA A 617 0.58 -24.94 39.73
C ALA A 617 2.10 -24.66 39.82
N GLU A 618 2.61 -24.36 41.02
CA GLU A 618 4.04 -24.15 41.26
C GLU A 618 4.88 -25.37 40.90
N LEU A 619 4.45 -26.57 41.31
CA LEU A 619 5.15 -27.82 41.00
C LEU A 619 5.11 -28.14 39.51
N THR A 620 3.99 -27.89 38.82
CA THR A 620 3.88 -28.06 37.36
C THR A 620 4.80 -27.10 36.62
N GLY A 621 4.90 -25.84 37.06
CA GLY A 621 5.84 -24.87 36.50
C GLY A 621 7.29 -25.35 36.63
N LEU A 622 7.69 -25.80 37.83
CA LEU A 622 9.04 -26.34 38.07
C LEU A 622 9.30 -27.61 37.24
N PHE A 623 8.32 -28.51 37.16
CA PHE A 623 8.39 -29.73 36.36
C PHE A 623 8.63 -29.44 34.88
N LEU A 624 7.93 -28.46 34.30
CA LEU A 624 8.12 -28.04 32.92
C LEU A 624 9.51 -27.43 32.67
N ILE A 625 10.07 -26.68 33.63
CA ILE A 625 11.46 -26.19 33.54
C ILE A 625 12.44 -27.36 33.47
N GLN A 626 12.28 -28.37 34.34
CA GLN A 626 13.15 -29.55 34.31
C GLN A 626 13.01 -30.33 33.00
N LYS A 627 11.78 -30.50 32.51
CA LYS A 627 11.53 -31.10 31.20
C LYS A 627 12.19 -30.32 30.08
N ALA A 628 12.14 -28.99 30.11
CA ALA A 628 12.80 -28.18 29.09
C ALA A 628 14.33 -28.38 29.06
N ILE A 629 14.99 -28.54 30.20
CA ILE A 629 16.42 -28.81 30.28
C ILE A 629 16.74 -30.25 29.82
N GLU A 630 15.91 -31.22 30.19
CA GLU A 630 16.00 -32.60 29.69
C GLU A 630 15.95 -32.62 28.15
N GLU A 631 15.00 -31.89 27.56
CA GLU A 631 14.88 -31.73 26.11
C GLU A 631 16.14 -31.11 25.48
N GLN A 632 16.69 -30.03 26.05
CA GLN A 632 17.93 -29.43 25.54
C GLN A 632 19.11 -30.41 25.58
N SER A 633 19.23 -31.19 26.66
CA SER A 633 20.28 -32.19 26.81
C SER A 633 20.14 -33.38 25.83
N SER A 634 18.95 -33.58 25.26
CA SER A 634 18.64 -34.65 24.31
C SER A 634 18.91 -34.30 22.84
N LEU A 635 19.47 -33.11 22.55
CA LEU A 635 19.86 -32.63 21.22
C LEU A 635 21.11 -33.36 20.66
N THR A 636 21.03 -34.68 20.52
CA THR A 636 22.16 -35.56 20.13
C THR A 636 22.65 -35.39 18.69
N GLY A 637 21.86 -34.75 17.82
CA GLY A 637 22.22 -34.47 16.43
C GLY A 637 23.19 -33.29 16.23
N PHE A 638 23.66 -32.66 17.31
CA PHE A 638 24.51 -31.47 17.27
C PHE A 638 25.82 -31.69 18.04
N SER A 639 26.82 -30.81 17.83
CA SER A 639 28.08 -30.94 18.56
C SER A 639 27.86 -30.69 20.06
N PRO A 640 28.46 -31.51 20.96
CA PRO A 640 28.28 -31.35 22.40
C PRO A 640 28.63 -29.95 22.92
N LYS A 641 29.61 -29.28 22.28
CA LYS A 641 29.98 -27.90 22.58
C LYS A 641 28.82 -26.92 22.33
N SER A 642 28.13 -27.05 21.19
CA SER A 642 27.01 -26.16 20.84
C SER A 642 25.81 -26.40 21.74
N VAL A 643 25.53 -27.67 22.07
CA VAL A 643 24.46 -28.03 23.03
C VAL A 643 24.76 -27.45 24.41
N LEU A 644 26.00 -27.57 24.90
CA LEU A 644 26.40 -26.97 26.18
C LEU A 644 26.27 -25.44 26.15
N GLN A 645 26.71 -24.79 25.07
CA GLN A 645 26.56 -23.34 24.89
C GLN A 645 25.09 -22.92 24.88
N LEU A 646 24.22 -23.69 24.25
CA LEU A 646 22.78 -23.46 24.24
C LEU A 646 22.16 -23.58 25.62
N ILE A 647 22.51 -24.62 26.40
CA ILE A 647 22.02 -24.81 27.77
C ILE A 647 22.50 -23.67 28.68
N GLN A 648 23.78 -23.28 28.56
CA GLN A 648 24.34 -22.14 29.31
C GLN A 648 23.61 -20.84 28.95
N TYR A 649 23.37 -20.58 27.67
CA TYR A 649 22.65 -19.42 27.19
C TYR A 649 21.21 -19.43 27.70
N SER A 650 20.48 -20.54 27.53
CA SER A 650 19.08 -20.69 27.97
C SER A 650 18.93 -20.49 29.48
N SER A 651 19.81 -21.11 30.27
CA SER A 651 19.83 -20.96 31.73
C SER A 651 20.09 -19.51 32.16
N SER A 652 21.08 -18.85 31.55
CA SER A 652 21.38 -17.44 31.81
C SER A 652 20.19 -16.54 31.47
N LYS A 653 19.54 -16.76 30.32
CA LYS A 653 18.35 -15.99 29.90
C LYS A 653 17.13 -16.26 30.75
N ALA A 654 16.95 -17.49 31.26
CA ALA A 654 15.92 -17.79 32.24
C ALA A 654 16.14 -17.01 33.55
N ALA A 655 17.38 -16.93 34.03
CA ALA A 655 17.72 -16.11 35.20
C ALA A 655 17.46 -14.62 34.97
N ASP A 656 17.81 -14.10 33.79
CA ASP A 656 17.49 -12.72 33.40
C ASP A 656 15.97 -12.47 33.34
N MET A 657 15.18 -13.41 32.82
CA MET A 657 13.71 -13.31 32.80
C MET A 657 13.12 -13.27 34.22
N CYS A 658 13.67 -14.06 35.16
CA CYS A 658 13.27 -13.97 36.57
C CYS A 658 13.57 -12.59 37.18
N ARG A 659 14.70 -11.96 36.82
CA ARG A 659 15.00 -10.57 37.23
C ARG A 659 13.99 -9.60 36.64
N GLY A 660 13.62 -9.78 35.36
CA GLY A 660 12.57 -8.98 34.72
C GLY A 660 11.23 -9.07 35.46
N GLN A 661 10.82 -10.28 35.85
CA GLN A 661 9.60 -10.47 36.63
C GLN A 661 9.69 -9.83 38.02
N GLU A 662 10.83 -9.96 38.70
CA GLU A 662 11.03 -9.30 39.99
C GLU A 662 10.97 -7.76 39.87
N MET A 663 11.59 -7.21 38.82
CA MET A 663 11.52 -5.77 38.53
C MET A 663 10.07 -5.32 38.29
N ASP A 664 9.29 -6.08 37.51
CA ASP A 664 7.88 -5.82 37.26
C ASP A 664 7.09 -5.71 38.56
N LEU A 665 7.22 -6.71 39.45
CA LEU A 665 6.53 -6.72 40.75
C LEU A 665 6.93 -5.54 41.64
N ARG A 666 8.22 -5.21 41.70
CA ARG A 666 8.75 -4.12 42.56
C ARG A 666 8.35 -2.73 42.07
N THR A 667 8.11 -2.59 40.78
CA THR A 667 7.82 -1.30 40.14
C THR A 667 6.33 -1.03 40.00
N ARG A 668 5.45 -1.96 40.40
CA ARG A 668 4.00 -1.73 40.49
C ARG A 668 3.69 -0.49 41.33
N GLY A 669 2.89 0.42 40.78
CA GLY A 669 2.54 1.70 41.39
C GLY A 669 3.62 2.79 41.29
N GLN A 670 4.73 2.55 40.60
CA GLN A 670 5.79 3.53 40.36
C GLN A 670 5.71 4.08 38.93
N ALA A 671 6.05 5.37 38.75
CA ALA A 671 6.21 5.96 37.43
C ALA A 671 7.63 5.68 36.92
N LEU A 672 7.74 4.85 35.87
CA LEU A 672 9.02 4.50 35.29
C LEU A 672 9.44 5.47 34.18
N THR A 673 10.75 5.70 34.07
CA THR A 673 11.34 6.40 32.92
C THR A 673 11.32 5.53 31.66
N LEU A 674 11.54 6.13 30.49
CA LEU A 674 11.65 5.37 29.23
C LEU A 674 12.75 4.31 29.28
N GLU A 675 13.90 4.65 29.88
CA GLU A 675 15.03 3.73 29.99
C GLU A 675 14.67 2.53 30.86
N GLU A 676 14.03 2.76 32.01
CA GLU A 676 13.57 1.70 32.91
C GLU A 676 12.49 0.83 32.27
N LEU A 677 11.53 1.42 31.52
CA LEU A 677 10.52 0.67 30.78
C LEU A 677 11.14 -0.19 29.67
N ASN A 678 12.10 0.35 28.92
CA ASN A 678 12.81 -0.41 27.90
C ASN A 678 13.58 -1.59 28.51
N ILE A 679 14.23 -1.38 29.65
CA ILE A 679 14.91 -2.44 30.40
C ILE A 679 13.90 -3.50 30.85
N LEU A 680 12.83 -3.09 31.56
CA LEU A 680 11.79 -3.99 32.04
C LEU A 680 11.20 -4.83 30.89
N CYS A 681 10.81 -4.17 29.80
CA CYS A 681 10.27 -4.81 28.60
C CYS A 681 11.25 -5.80 27.98
N TYR A 682 12.52 -5.44 27.86
CA TYR A 682 13.54 -6.35 27.33
C TYR A 682 13.67 -7.60 28.21
N TYR A 683 13.79 -7.42 29.53
CA TYR A 683 13.96 -8.55 30.45
C TYR A 683 12.71 -9.45 30.56
N LYS A 684 11.51 -8.88 30.59
CA LYS A 684 10.24 -9.63 30.71
C LYS A 684 9.81 -10.29 29.40
N THR A 685 9.92 -9.58 28.28
CA THR A 685 9.33 -10.00 27.00
C THR A 685 10.38 -10.24 25.91
N GLY A 686 11.34 -9.32 25.75
CA GLY A 686 12.35 -9.34 24.69
C GLY A 686 13.30 -10.54 24.74
N ILE A 687 13.77 -10.92 25.93
CA ILE A 687 14.75 -12.01 26.13
C ILE A 687 14.21 -13.36 25.65
N ALA A 688 12.94 -13.66 25.88
CA ALA A 688 12.36 -14.92 25.42
C ALA A 688 12.23 -14.97 23.88
N PHE A 689 12.04 -13.80 23.24
CA PHE A 689 12.06 -13.68 21.79
C PHE A 689 13.49 -13.79 21.24
N GLU A 690 14.46 -13.15 21.87
CA GLU A 690 15.89 -13.30 21.57
C GLU A 690 16.32 -14.77 21.63
N ALA A 691 15.91 -15.50 22.67
CA ALA A 691 16.23 -16.91 22.82
C ALA A 691 15.69 -17.77 21.67
N SER A 692 14.51 -17.44 21.13
CA SER A 692 13.94 -18.15 19.98
C SER A 692 14.73 -17.94 18.67
N LEU A 693 15.59 -16.91 18.60
CA LEU A 693 16.46 -16.65 17.46
C LEU A 693 17.88 -17.18 17.72
N LEU A 694 18.43 -16.94 18.91
CA LEU A 694 19.81 -17.28 19.23
C LEU A 694 20.03 -18.76 19.55
N MET A 695 19.07 -19.46 20.14
CA MET A 695 19.22 -20.90 20.38
C MET A 695 19.39 -21.68 19.05
N PRO A 696 18.57 -21.43 18.00
CA PRO A 696 18.85 -21.92 16.65
C PRO A 696 20.24 -21.54 16.11
N ALA A 697 20.62 -20.28 16.22
CA ALA A 697 21.89 -19.76 15.70
C ALA A 697 23.12 -20.41 16.37
N ILE A 698 23.04 -20.65 17.68
CA ILE A 698 24.05 -21.38 18.47
C ILE A 698 24.17 -22.82 17.97
N LEU A 699 23.05 -23.53 17.74
CA LEU A 699 23.09 -24.90 17.21
C LEU A 699 23.65 -24.98 15.79
N ALA A 700 23.35 -23.98 14.96
CA ALA A 700 23.84 -23.87 13.59
C ALA A 700 25.32 -23.42 13.52
N GLY A 701 25.88 -22.91 14.61
CA GLY A 701 27.27 -22.43 14.66
C GLY A 701 27.50 -21.18 13.82
N THR A 702 26.54 -20.24 13.81
CA THR A 702 26.66 -18.96 13.08
C THR A 702 27.78 -18.09 13.65
N ASP A 703 28.25 -17.13 12.86
CA ASP A 703 29.26 -16.19 13.31
C ASP A 703 28.71 -15.15 14.31
N GLU A 704 29.63 -14.43 14.97
CA GLU A 704 29.27 -13.44 15.97
C GLU A 704 28.53 -12.23 15.36
N LYS A 705 28.76 -11.91 14.07
CA LYS A 705 28.09 -10.76 13.43
C LYS A 705 26.59 -11.03 13.28
N GLU A 706 26.24 -12.22 12.81
CA GLU A 706 24.84 -12.65 12.69
C GLU A 706 24.17 -12.69 14.08
N ILE A 707 24.86 -13.20 15.11
CA ILE A 707 24.36 -13.19 16.49
C ILE A 707 24.06 -11.77 16.97
N GLN A 708 24.93 -10.80 16.71
CA GLN A 708 24.73 -9.41 17.14
C GLN A 708 23.57 -8.73 16.37
N ALA A 709 23.43 -8.98 15.07
CA ALA A 709 22.30 -8.51 14.29
C ALA A 709 20.97 -9.09 14.79
N LEU A 710 20.93 -10.40 15.10
CA LEU A 710 19.75 -11.05 15.68
C LEU A 710 19.40 -10.50 17.07
N LYS A 711 20.40 -10.19 17.93
CA LYS A 711 20.17 -9.53 19.22
C LYS A 711 19.54 -8.16 19.05
N LYS A 712 20.09 -7.33 18.14
CA LYS A 712 19.58 -5.99 17.85
C LYS A 712 18.14 -6.06 17.32
N TYR A 713 17.87 -6.97 16.39
CA TYR A 713 16.52 -7.23 15.89
C TYR A 713 15.57 -7.65 17.03
N ALA A 714 15.95 -8.64 17.84
CA ALA A 714 15.12 -9.16 18.92
C ALA A 714 14.79 -8.09 19.97
N TYR A 715 15.76 -7.26 20.32
CA TYR A 715 15.60 -6.14 21.26
C TYR A 715 14.52 -5.17 20.77
N HIS A 716 14.66 -4.66 19.54
CA HIS A 716 13.71 -3.69 19.01
C HIS A 716 12.35 -4.29 18.67
N ALA A 717 12.31 -5.50 18.08
CA ALA A 717 11.06 -6.19 17.78
C ALA A 717 10.28 -6.55 19.05
N GLY A 718 10.98 -6.98 20.11
CA GLY A 718 10.38 -7.27 21.42
C GLY A 718 9.76 -6.05 22.07
N ILE A 719 10.44 -4.90 22.04
CA ILE A 719 9.90 -3.64 22.57
C ILE A 719 8.71 -3.17 21.74
N ALA A 720 8.79 -3.20 20.40
CA ALA A 720 7.68 -2.85 19.54
C ALA A 720 6.44 -3.73 19.80
N PHE A 721 6.65 -5.03 20.03
CA PHE A 721 5.57 -5.97 20.38
C PHE A 721 4.90 -5.61 21.71
N GLN A 722 5.65 -5.24 22.73
CA GLN A 722 5.12 -4.85 24.04
C GLN A 722 4.36 -3.53 23.95
N ILE A 723 4.92 -2.51 23.29
CA ILE A 723 4.20 -1.24 23.06
C ILE A 723 2.88 -1.50 22.34
N LYS A 724 2.85 -2.46 21.40
CA LYS A 724 1.61 -2.85 20.73
C LYS A 724 0.61 -3.51 21.69
N ASP A 725 1.05 -4.35 22.62
CA ASP A 725 0.18 -4.91 23.67
C ASP A 725 -0.39 -3.82 24.56
N ASP A 726 0.43 -2.88 25.02
CA ASP A 726 0.00 -1.75 25.86
C ASP A 726 -1.04 -0.88 25.13
N LEU A 727 -0.83 -0.63 23.83
CA LEU A 727 -1.78 0.09 22.98
C LEU A 727 -3.12 -0.67 22.83
N LEU A 728 -3.08 -1.99 22.66
CA LEU A 728 -4.29 -2.82 22.55
C LEU A 728 -5.04 -2.91 23.88
N ASP A 729 -4.35 -3.00 25.01
CA ASP A 729 -4.97 -3.01 26.35
C ASP A 729 -5.71 -1.68 26.61
N ALA A 730 -5.06 -0.56 26.27
CA ALA A 730 -5.65 0.79 26.36
C ALA A 730 -6.80 1.06 25.36
N GLU A 731 -7.00 0.19 24.36
CA GLU A 731 -8.10 0.29 23.37
C GLU A 731 -9.38 -0.46 23.80
N GLY A 732 -9.32 -1.33 24.81
CA GLY A 732 -10.53 -1.76 25.52
C GLY A 732 -11.28 -3.00 25.00
N ASN A 733 -10.75 -3.80 24.06
CA ASN A 733 -11.52 -4.89 23.43
C ASN A 733 -11.29 -6.28 24.06
N VAL A 734 -12.13 -6.62 25.03
CA VAL A 734 -12.09 -7.88 25.80
C VAL A 734 -12.18 -9.14 24.92
N ALA A 735 -12.96 -9.09 23.84
CA ALA A 735 -13.18 -10.24 22.97
C ALA A 735 -11.94 -10.62 22.13
N MET A 736 -11.00 -9.70 21.94
CA MET A 736 -9.84 -9.89 21.06
C MET A 736 -8.59 -10.37 21.80
N LEU A 737 -8.40 -10.01 23.06
CA LEU A 737 -7.13 -10.21 23.77
C LEU A 737 -7.00 -11.57 24.49
N GLY A 738 -8.12 -12.25 24.77
CA GLY A 738 -8.12 -13.54 25.48
C GLY A 738 -7.59 -13.49 26.92
N LYS A 739 -7.46 -12.28 27.48
CA LYS A 739 -7.14 -11.94 28.88
C LYS A 739 -8.08 -10.81 29.37
N PRO A 740 -8.25 -10.58 30.68
CA PRO A 740 -8.98 -9.43 31.19
C PRO A 740 -8.35 -8.12 30.70
N VAL A 741 -9.17 -7.15 30.28
CA VAL A 741 -8.72 -5.82 29.81
C VAL A 741 -8.57 -4.87 31.00
N GLY A 742 -7.60 -3.97 30.94
CA GLY A 742 -7.33 -3.03 32.03
C GLY A 742 -6.62 -3.71 33.19
N GLN A 743 -5.99 -4.86 32.96
CA GLN A 743 -5.19 -5.54 33.97
C GLN A 743 -4.01 -4.66 34.39
N ASP A 744 -3.41 -3.93 33.45
CA ASP A 744 -2.32 -2.99 33.73
C ASP A 744 -2.79 -1.82 34.60
N GLU A 745 -4.00 -1.29 34.34
CA GLU A 745 -4.62 -0.27 35.18
C GLU A 745 -4.94 -0.81 36.58
N SER A 746 -5.49 -2.04 36.67
CA SER A 746 -5.78 -2.69 37.95
C SER A 746 -4.51 -3.01 38.77
N ASN A 747 -3.40 -3.29 38.09
CA ASN A 747 -2.11 -3.59 38.71
C ASN A 747 -1.25 -2.34 38.93
N SER A 748 -1.75 -1.15 38.55
CA SER A 748 -1.00 0.12 38.59
C SER A 748 0.37 0.02 37.90
N SER A 749 0.43 -0.72 36.79
CA SER A 749 1.65 -0.93 36.00
C SER A 749 1.98 0.31 35.17
N SER A 750 3.25 0.72 35.17
CA SER A 750 3.74 1.74 34.24
C SER A 750 3.86 1.13 32.84
N THR A 751 3.19 1.73 31.85
CA THR A 751 3.19 1.29 30.45
C THR A 751 3.69 2.39 29.52
N PHE A 752 4.04 2.05 28.28
CA PHE A 752 4.42 3.06 27.29
C PHE A 752 3.29 4.07 27.00
N VAL A 753 2.02 3.62 27.11
CA VAL A 753 0.84 4.48 26.95
C VAL A 753 0.69 5.43 28.13
N THR A 754 0.94 4.99 29.37
CA THR A 754 0.89 5.89 30.53
C THR A 754 1.99 6.97 30.48
N LEU A 755 3.17 6.63 29.96
CA LEU A 755 4.30 7.56 29.88
C LEU A 755 4.13 8.61 28.76
N PHE A 756 3.67 8.20 27.57
CA PHE A 756 3.67 9.07 26.38
C PHE A 756 2.29 9.41 25.83
N GLY A 757 1.23 8.84 26.39
CA GLY A 757 -0.08 8.78 25.74
C GLY A 757 -0.08 7.86 24.51
N LYS A 758 -1.26 7.65 23.92
CA LYS A 758 -1.46 6.74 22.76
C LYS A 758 -0.61 7.14 21.55
N ASP A 759 -0.57 8.43 21.23
CA ASP A 759 0.15 8.95 20.08
C ASP A 759 1.67 8.82 20.24
N GLY A 760 2.20 9.19 21.41
CA GLY A 760 3.62 9.07 21.68
C GLY A 760 4.08 7.61 21.76
N ALA A 761 3.32 6.73 22.41
CA ALA A 761 3.58 5.28 22.40
C ALA A 761 3.57 4.72 20.97
N THR A 762 2.62 5.15 20.14
CA THR A 762 2.53 4.75 18.74
C THR A 762 3.78 5.18 17.96
N LYS A 763 4.27 6.42 18.12
CA LYS A 763 5.53 6.85 17.51
C LYS A 763 6.73 6.03 17.98
N THR A 764 6.83 5.77 19.28
CA THR A 764 7.91 4.95 19.86
C THR A 764 7.89 3.53 19.29
N MET A 765 6.72 2.90 19.14
CA MET A 765 6.58 1.58 18.50
C MET A 765 7.13 1.59 17.08
N TRP A 766 6.79 2.61 16.29
CA TRP A 766 7.27 2.74 14.91
C TRP A 766 8.77 3.04 14.82
N GLU A 767 9.34 3.74 15.79
CA GLU A 767 10.80 3.89 15.90
C GLU A 767 11.49 2.54 16.10
N HIS A 768 11.02 1.74 17.04
CA HIS A 768 11.53 0.38 17.26
C HIS A 768 11.29 -0.52 16.04
N PHE A 769 10.18 -0.38 15.33
CA PHE A 769 9.95 -1.06 14.06
C PHE A 769 11.02 -0.71 13.01
N CYS A 770 11.38 0.57 12.87
CA CYS A 770 12.43 0.98 11.94
C CYS A 770 13.79 0.41 12.33
N LEU A 771 14.17 0.51 13.62
CA LEU A 771 15.45 0.00 14.12
C LEU A 771 15.56 -1.52 14.00
N ALA A 772 14.47 -2.25 14.22
CA ALA A 772 14.41 -3.69 13.95
C ALA A 772 14.54 -4.00 12.46
N SER A 773 13.86 -3.24 11.58
CA SER A 773 13.96 -3.41 10.13
C SER A 773 15.39 -3.16 9.63
N GLU A 774 16.05 -2.11 10.14
CA GLU A 774 17.44 -1.78 9.84
C GLU A 774 18.39 -2.90 10.30
N ALA A 775 18.14 -3.53 11.45
CA ALA A 775 18.94 -4.67 11.93
C ALA A 775 18.81 -5.91 11.02
N LEU A 776 17.67 -6.11 10.37
CA LEU A 776 17.50 -7.21 9.40
C LEU A 776 18.36 -7.02 8.15
N ASN A 777 18.71 -5.79 7.78
CA ASN A 777 19.60 -5.50 6.66
C ASN A 777 21.07 -5.88 6.97
N GLU A 778 21.41 -6.07 8.25
CA GLU A 778 22.75 -6.48 8.68
C GLU A 778 22.94 -8.02 8.59
N LEU A 779 21.87 -8.79 8.39
CA LEU A 779 21.93 -10.25 8.29
C LEU A 779 22.53 -10.71 6.96
N PRO A 780 23.36 -11.77 6.95
CA PRO A 780 23.97 -12.29 5.73
C PRO A 780 23.01 -13.14 4.86
N ARG A 781 21.76 -13.32 5.29
CA ARG A 781 20.75 -14.24 4.71
C ARG A 781 19.46 -13.50 4.38
N ASP A 782 18.58 -14.14 3.62
CA ASP A 782 17.23 -13.64 3.36
C ASP A 782 16.46 -13.56 4.68
N SER A 783 15.98 -12.37 5.04
CA SER A 783 15.28 -12.14 6.30
C SER A 783 13.77 -11.96 6.11
N ALA A 784 13.22 -12.42 4.97
CA ALA A 784 11.82 -12.24 4.61
C ALA A 784 10.85 -12.69 5.71
N PHE A 785 11.05 -13.87 6.31
CA PHE A 785 10.18 -14.33 7.39
C PHE A 785 10.20 -13.40 8.61
N LEU A 786 11.39 -12.96 9.03
CA LEU A 786 11.55 -12.05 10.17
C LEU A 786 10.96 -10.66 9.87
N ALA A 787 11.13 -10.15 8.65
CA ALA A 787 10.48 -8.91 8.22
C ALA A 787 8.95 -9.01 8.32
N HIS A 788 8.37 -10.12 7.83
CA HIS A 788 6.91 -10.36 7.91
C HIS A 788 6.43 -10.54 9.35
N LEU A 789 7.21 -11.23 10.17
CA LEU A 789 6.93 -11.36 11.59
C LEU A 789 6.90 -9.98 12.25
N LEU A 790 7.91 -9.14 12.02
CA LEU A 790 7.95 -7.78 12.56
C LEU A 790 6.70 -6.98 12.16
N HIS A 791 6.32 -7.02 10.87
CA HIS A 791 5.06 -6.42 10.41
C HIS A 791 3.85 -6.97 11.16
N TYR A 792 3.75 -8.30 11.30
CA TYR A 792 2.67 -8.97 12.03
C TYR A 792 2.60 -8.52 13.50
N LEU A 793 3.74 -8.42 14.19
CA LEU A 793 3.81 -8.07 15.62
C LEU A 793 3.22 -6.68 15.91
N ILE A 794 3.51 -5.68 15.06
CA ILE A 794 2.99 -4.31 15.25
C ILE A 794 1.60 -4.10 14.65
N GLN A 795 1.17 -4.95 13.71
CA GLN A 795 -0.10 -4.82 13.01
C GLN A 795 -1.23 -5.66 13.61
N ARG A 796 -0.95 -6.63 14.47
CA ARG A 796 -1.97 -7.49 15.08
C ARG A 796 -3.09 -6.69 15.74
N GLN A 797 -4.30 -7.25 15.69
CA GLN A 797 -5.49 -6.71 16.36
C GLN A 797 -5.85 -7.49 17.63
N SER A 798 -5.10 -8.56 17.92
CA SER A 798 -5.29 -9.52 19.01
C SER A 798 -3.96 -10.14 19.42
#